data_AF-A0A9R0UBD4-F1
#
_entry.id   AF-A0A9R0UBD4-F1
#
_cell.length_a   1.000
_cell.length_b   1.000
_cell.length_c   1.000
_cell.angle_alpha   90.00
_cell.angle_beta   90.00
_cell.angle_gamma   90.00
#
_symmetry.space_group_name_H-M   'P 1'
#
loop_
_entity.id
_entity.type
_entity.pdbx_description
1 polymer ?
#
loop_
_entity_poly.entity_id
_entity_poly.type
_entity_poly.pdbx_seq_one_letter_code
_entity_poly.pdbx_strand_id
1 'polypeptide(L)'
;MTATHLLGIRHHGPGSARAVAARLAELEPDVVLIEGPPEADALVELTEDPAMAPPVALLAYATDDVSRAAFWPFAVFSPEWQALAYAREAGIPVRFCDLPAANTFAAGPDEHTGPPVDPLALLASAGGYDDPERWWDDVVESRRDTESPFEVIAEAMSAVREDEKPAQGNEARREAYMRSVLRRTRKDGFENIAVVCGAWHVPALADPLPPASHDQAVLKGLPKRKVACTWVPWTHGRLATASGYGAGVRSPGWYHHLFTTPEDVTTRWLTGVAAVLREEDLPVSTAHVIEAVRLAETLATLRGRSSAGLAEVTEATRSVLCGGDEVQVELVTRRLVVGERLGEVPERVPQPPLAADLTATAKRLRLKKDPVVKELDLDLRTPGGLDRSKLLHRLRILGIEWGSREASARRNKGTFRETWALAWEPSFEVDLVAAAVHGTTVPSAATAAVRGTVEGTPPLDEVTTAVENCLLADLPEALPEALAALDARAAADADVARLMSALPALARATRYGNVRGTDTGALRAVADRMLDRICAGLPPAAHGIDDDAAARLAKLVDGVHDATSLLGDEPKERWLAALARLAERPSLPPLLAGRLTRILHDAGLLDALDIELRLGRALTPGVVPSAGAAYVEGFFDGGALLLVHDEGLLRVIDAWLAAIPDDVFTEVLPLLRRTFGAFSGPEKRAIGQRAAGLTGAARVVPVADELDEDRAERVLPVLATLLGVGA
;
A
#
# COMPACT_ATOMS: atom_id res chain seq x y z
N MET A 1 45.87 33.74 -4.57
CA MET A 1 45.76 32.53 -5.41
C MET A 1 44.45 31.89 -5.02
N THR A 2 43.58 31.55 -5.97
CA THR A 2 42.32 30.90 -5.63
C THR A 2 42.59 29.50 -5.08
N ALA A 3 42.23 29.26 -3.82
CA ALA A 3 42.26 27.95 -3.19
C ALA A 3 40.94 27.23 -3.49
N THR A 4 41.02 25.94 -3.82
CA THR A 4 39.85 25.08 -4.00
C THR A 4 40.03 23.84 -3.16
N HIS A 5 39.10 23.64 -2.23
CA HIS A 5 39.09 22.55 -1.28
C HIS A 5 38.02 21.55 -1.70
N LEU A 6 38.44 20.35 -2.06
CA LEU A 6 37.54 19.28 -2.50
C LEU A 6 37.22 18.38 -1.31
N LEU A 7 35.97 18.38 -0.88
CA LEU A 7 35.46 17.60 0.23
C LEU A 7 34.67 16.42 -0.37
N GLY A 8 35.40 15.33 -0.65
CA GLY A 8 34.85 14.09 -1.16
C GLY A 8 34.05 13.35 -0.10
N ILE A 9 32.76 13.17 -0.34
CA ILE A 9 31.83 12.60 0.64
C ILE A 9 31.18 11.33 0.14
N ARG A 10 30.67 10.55 1.09
CA ARG A 10 29.54 9.65 0.85
C ARG A 10 28.27 10.35 1.29
N HIS A 11 27.25 10.31 0.44
CA HIS A 11 25.94 10.89 0.75
C HIS A 11 25.40 10.27 2.03
N HIS A 12 24.82 11.10 2.91
CA HIS A 12 24.15 10.64 4.12
C HIS A 12 25.02 9.83 5.13
N GLY A 13 26.31 10.12 5.24
CA GLY A 13 27.21 9.54 6.24
C GLY A 13 27.40 10.42 7.49
N PRO A 14 27.17 9.93 8.73
CA PRO A 14 27.32 10.72 9.95
C PRO A 14 28.78 11.19 10.23
N GLY A 15 29.79 10.36 9.97
CA GLY A 15 31.19 10.74 10.04
C GLY A 15 31.59 11.68 8.91
N SER A 16 31.14 11.41 7.68
CA SER A 16 31.32 12.34 6.55
C SER A 16 30.73 13.73 6.86
N ALA A 17 29.55 13.77 7.49
CA ALA A 17 28.88 15.00 7.87
C ALA A 17 29.63 15.79 8.96
N ARG A 18 30.14 15.10 9.98
CA ARG A 18 31.02 15.70 11.00
C ARG A 18 32.31 16.24 10.38
N ALA A 19 32.93 15.47 9.48
CA ALA A 19 34.17 15.88 8.81
C ALA A 19 33.96 17.12 7.94
N VAL A 20 32.86 17.20 7.18
CA VAL A 20 32.53 18.41 6.40
C VAL A 20 32.29 19.60 7.32
N ALA A 21 31.50 19.45 8.38
CA ALA A 21 31.25 20.54 9.32
C ALA A 21 32.54 21.06 9.96
N ALA A 22 33.40 20.17 10.44
CA ALA A 22 34.70 20.52 11.02
C ALA A 22 35.59 21.21 9.99
N ARG A 23 35.67 20.66 8.77
CA ARG A 23 36.57 21.18 7.73
C ARG A 23 36.13 22.53 7.21
N LEU A 24 34.83 22.77 7.05
CA LEU A 24 34.32 24.09 6.68
C LEU A 24 34.63 25.14 7.76
N ALA A 25 34.49 24.77 9.04
CA ALA A 25 34.86 25.65 10.15
C ALA A 25 36.35 26.00 10.19
N GLU A 26 37.23 25.07 9.78
CA GLU A 26 38.67 25.33 9.66
C GLU A 26 39.05 26.15 8.43
N LEU A 27 38.38 25.89 7.29
CA LEU A 27 38.72 26.50 6.00
C LEU A 27 38.22 27.94 5.87
N GLU A 28 37.10 28.26 6.52
CA GLU A 28 36.40 29.55 6.39
C GLU A 28 36.23 29.97 4.91
N PRO A 29 35.56 29.13 4.08
CA PRO A 29 35.39 29.42 2.66
C PRO A 29 34.53 30.66 2.42
N ASP A 30 34.75 31.35 1.30
CA ASP A 30 33.93 32.48 0.87
C ASP A 30 32.72 32.06 0.01
N VAL A 31 32.68 30.78 -0.40
CA VAL A 31 31.55 30.14 -1.10
C VAL A 31 31.61 28.62 -0.96
N VAL A 32 30.45 27.99 -0.89
CA VAL A 32 30.33 26.52 -0.90
C VAL A 32 29.63 26.05 -2.16
N LEU A 33 30.26 25.14 -2.90
CA LEU A 33 29.65 24.43 -4.02
C LEU A 33 29.18 23.06 -3.53
N ILE A 34 27.93 22.70 -3.81
CA ILE A 34 27.32 21.44 -3.39
C ILE A 34 26.90 20.63 -4.62
N GLU A 35 27.14 19.33 -4.63
CA GLU A 35 26.59 18.45 -5.64
C GLU A 35 25.05 18.41 -5.56
N GLY A 36 24.40 18.77 -6.66
CA GLY A 36 22.96 18.80 -6.79
C GLY A 36 22.53 19.69 -7.95
N PRO A 37 21.23 19.71 -8.29
CA PRO A 37 20.75 20.42 -9.46
C PRO A 37 20.77 21.95 -9.24
N PRO A 38 21.32 22.75 -10.16
CA PRO A 38 21.35 24.22 -10.07
C PRO A 38 19.97 24.87 -9.99
N GLU A 39 18.91 24.19 -10.39
CA GLU A 39 17.53 24.63 -10.16
C GLU A 39 17.20 24.86 -8.67
N ALA A 40 17.95 24.24 -7.76
CA ALA A 40 17.78 24.39 -6.31
C ALA A 40 18.47 25.63 -5.72
N ASP A 41 19.32 26.36 -6.47
CA ASP A 41 20.00 27.58 -5.99
C ASP A 41 18.99 28.60 -5.44
N ALA A 42 17.86 28.78 -6.12
CA ALA A 42 16.79 29.71 -5.73
C ALA A 42 16.03 29.27 -4.46
N LEU A 43 16.24 28.04 -3.98
CA LEU A 43 15.57 27.46 -2.83
C LEU A 43 16.46 27.40 -1.58
N VAL A 44 17.74 27.79 -1.69
CA VAL A 44 18.70 27.75 -0.58
C VAL A 44 18.21 28.62 0.58
N GLU A 45 17.70 29.83 0.32
CA GLU A 45 17.18 30.74 1.35
C GLU A 45 16.03 30.15 2.18
N LEU A 46 15.33 29.13 1.67
CA LEU A 46 14.25 28.46 2.40
C LEU A 46 14.79 27.59 3.54
N THR A 47 16.04 27.11 3.43
CA THR A 47 16.72 26.32 4.47
C THR A 47 17.11 27.15 5.71
N GLU A 48 17.03 28.48 5.61
CA GLU A 48 17.24 29.39 6.74
C GLU A 48 16.08 29.40 7.75
N ASP A 49 14.92 28.87 7.36
CA ASP A 49 13.77 28.81 8.23
C ASP A 49 14.00 27.81 9.39
N PRO A 50 13.79 28.20 10.66
CA PRO A 50 13.87 27.26 11.77
C PRO A 50 12.88 26.09 11.69
N ALA A 51 11.78 26.23 10.94
CA ALA A 51 10.81 25.16 10.71
C ALA A 51 11.26 24.12 9.67
N MET A 52 12.38 24.36 8.96
CA MET A 52 12.96 23.37 8.04
C MET A 52 13.73 22.31 8.83
N ALA A 53 13.15 21.12 8.95
CA ALA A 53 13.70 20.02 9.76
C ALA A 53 13.85 18.74 8.93
N PRO A 54 15.08 18.27 8.64
CA PRO A 54 15.29 17.01 7.95
C PRO A 54 14.74 15.79 8.72
N PRO A 55 14.32 14.70 8.03
CA PRO A 55 14.57 14.44 6.61
C PRO A 55 13.67 15.21 5.64
N VAL A 56 14.28 15.92 4.69
CA VAL A 56 13.60 16.70 3.63
C VAL A 56 14.21 16.32 2.28
N ALA A 57 13.55 16.61 1.17
CA ALA A 57 14.11 16.39 -0.16
C ALA A 57 13.88 17.60 -1.06
N LEU A 58 14.85 17.89 -1.92
CA LEU A 58 14.62 18.68 -3.13
C LEU A 58 13.84 17.80 -4.10
N LEU A 59 12.63 18.22 -4.46
CA LEU A 59 11.82 17.59 -5.50
C LEU A 59 11.96 18.42 -6.77
N ALA A 60 12.48 17.82 -7.84
CA ALA A 60 12.38 18.38 -9.19
C ALA A 60 11.45 17.51 -10.04
N TYR A 61 10.60 18.14 -10.85
CA TYR A 61 9.70 17.44 -11.78
C TYR A 61 9.54 18.18 -13.10
N ALA A 62 9.31 17.44 -14.19
CA ALA A 62 9.01 18.03 -15.48
C ALA A 62 7.59 18.62 -15.48
N THR A 63 7.45 19.90 -15.82
CA THR A 63 6.16 20.63 -15.73
C THR A 63 5.10 20.16 -16.73
N ASP A 64 5.52 19.43 -17.76
CA ASP A 64 4.67 18.86 -18.81
C ASP A 64 4.48 17.34 -18.68
N ASP A 65 5.16 16.69 -17.73
CA ASP A 65 5.00 15.27 -17.39
C ASP A 65 5.52 15.04 -15.96
N VAL A 66 4.62 15.21 -14.98
CA VAL A 66 4.95 15.14 -13.55
C VAL A 66 5.41 13.76 -13.09
N SER A 67 5.16 12.71 -13.87
CA SER A 67 5.67 11.36 -13.59
C SER A 67 7.20 11.29 -13.68
N ARG A 68 7.82 12.22 -14.42
CA ARG A 68 9.26 12.42 -14.43
C ARG A 68 9.65 13.37 -13.32
N ALA A 69 9.87 12.78 -12.14
CA ALA A 69 10.34 13.47 -10.96
C ALA A 69 11.62 12.81 -10.42
N ALA A 70 12.45 13.60 -9.76
CA ALA A 70 13.61 13.14 -9.01
C ALA A 70 13.67 13.83 -7.65
N PHE A 71 14.22 13.11 -6.68
CA PHE A 71 14.36 13.55 -5.31
C PHE A 71 15.83 13.52 -4.92
N TRP A 72 16.32 14.61 -4.35
CA TRP A 72 17.60 14.66 -3.65
C TRP A 72 17.29 14.79 -2.17
N PRO A 73 17.27 13.67 -1.43
CA PRO A 73 16.96 13.71 -0.02
C PRO A 73 18.13 14.29 0.78
N PHE A 74 17.81 14.79 1.96
CA PHE A 74 18.74 15.33 2.96
C PHE A 74 18.25 14.89 4.34
N ALA A 75 19.20 14.53 5.19
CA ALA A 75 19.02 14.24 6.60
C ALA A 75 19.99 15.10 7.42
N VAL A 76 19.79 15.21 8.73
CA VAL A 76 20.72 15.94 9.61
C VAL A 76 22.15 15.40 9.52
N PHE A 77 22.30 14.11 9.22
CA PHE A 77 23.59 13.45 9.04
C PHE A 77 24.06 13.43 7.57
N SER A 78 23.52 14.31 6.72
CA SER A 78 24.00 14.47 5.34
C SER A 78 25.08 15.53 5.27
N PRO A 79 26.26 15.24 4.71
CA PRO A 79 27.34 16.22 4.59
C PRO A 79 26.94 17.51 3.86
N GLU A 80 26.10 17.39 2.84
CA GLU A 80 25.55 18.49 2.06
C GLU A 80 24.58 19.33 2.89
N TRP A 81 23.79 18.69 3.76
CA TRP A 81 22.94 19.41 4.72
C TRP A 81 23.79 20.20 5.72
N GLN A 82 24.89 19.61 6.20
CA GLN A 82 25.83 20.31 7.08
C GLN A 82 26.52 21.47 6.34
N ALA A 83 26.84 21.31 5.06
CA ALA A 83 27.38 22.37 4.22
C ALA A 83 26.40 23.54 4.03
N LEU A 84 25.12 23.24 3.78
CA LEU A 84 24.04 24.23 3.74
C LEU A 84 23.89 24.96 5.09
N ALA A 85 23.88 24.21 6.19
CA ALA A 85 23.75 24.75 7.54
C ALA A 85 24.93 25.67 7.91
N TYR A 86 26.16 25.25 7.61
CA TYR A 86 27.36 26.06 7.81
C TYR A 86 27.29 27.35 6.98
N ALA A 87 26.99 27.25 5.69
CA ALA A 87 26.97 28.42 4.81
C ALA A 87 25.93 29.46 5.25
N ARG A 88 24.76 28.99 5.72
CA ARG A 88 23.76 29.82 6.39
C ARG A 88 24.32 30.51 7.63
N GLU A 89 24.95 29.76 8.54
CA GLU A 89 25.48 30.32 9.80
C GLU A 89 26.58 31.35 9.54
N ALA A 90 27.45 31.08 8.56
CA ALA A 90 28.52 31.98 8.13
C ALA A 90 28.06 33.13 7.22
N GLY A 91 26.82 33.09 6.70
CA GLY A 91 26.28 34.10 5.78
C GLY A 91 26.98 34.12 4.42
N ILE A 92 27.48 32.98 3.95
CA ILE A 92 28.21 32.85 2.67
C ILE A 92 27.33 32.19 1.60
N PRO A 93 27.54 32.51 0.31
CA PRO A 93 26.75 31.94 -0.77
C PRO A 93 26.96 30.44 -0.93
N VAL A 94 25.88 29.76 -1.33
CA VAL A 94 25.90 28.36 -1.78
C VAL A 94 25.51 28.30 -3.26
N ARG A 95 26.13 27.40 -4.01
CA ARG A 95 25.70 27.06 -5.38
C ARG A 95 25.71 25.55 -5.59
N PHE A 96 24.65 25.04 -6.18
CA PHE A 96 24.59 23.68 -6.67
C PHE A 96 25.36 23.55 -7.99
N CYS A 97 26.17 22.50 -8.11
CA CYS A 97 27.17 22.40 -9.18
C CYS A 97 27.01 21.19 -10.10
N ASP A 98 25.97 20.37 -9.95
CA ASP A 98 25.78 19.17 -10.79
C ASP A 98 24.95 19.46 -12.05
N LEU A 99 24.85 18.48 -12.96
CA LEU A 99 24.09 18.58 -14.20
C LEU A 99 22.63 19.02 -13.92
N PRO A 100 22.08 20.01 -14.66
CA PRO A 100 20.71 20.46 -14.48
C PRO A 100 19.68 19.34 -14.59
N ALA A 101 18.69 19.34 -13.70
CA ALA A 101 17.57 18.39 -13.76
C ALA A 101 16.83 18.49 -15.10
N ALA A 102 16.78 19.69 -15.69
CA ALA A 102 16.26 19.93 -17.04
C ALA A 102 16.93 19.09 -18.13
N ASN A 103 18.22 18.82 -18.00
CA ASN A 103 18.96 17.97 -18.93
C ASN A 103 18.72 16.49 -18.63
N THR A 104 18.71 16.11 -17.35
CA THR A 104 18.44 14.75 -16.90
C THR A 104 17.06 14.24 -17.33
N PHE A 105 15.99 15.02 -17.18
CA PHE A 105 14.64 14.58 -17.57
C PHE A 105 14.39 14.56 -19.08
N ALA A 106 15.25 15.21 -19.86
CA ALA A 106 15.21 15.20 -21.31
C ALA A 106 16.01 14.03 -21.91
N ALA A 107 16.87 13.38 -21.12
CA ALA A 107 17.56 12.15 -21.51
C ALA A 107 16.60 10.94 -21.54
N GLY A 108 16.93 9.93 -22.35
CA GLY A 108 16.20 8.66 -22.39
C GLY A 108 16.49 7.79 -21.15
N PRO A 109 15.65 6.78 -20.86
CA PRO A 109 15.79 5.93 -19.66
C PRO A 109 17.11 5.14 -19.57
N ASP A 110 17.84 4.96 -20.67
CA ASP A 110 19.08 4.16 -20.74
C ASP A 110 20.37 4.89 -20.32
N GLU A 111 20.31 6.14 -19.85
CA GLU A 111 21.51 6.93 -19.52
C GLU A 111 21.82 7.06 -18.00
N HIS A 112 21.07 6.41 -17.10
CA HIS A 112 21.32 6.39 -15.65
C HIS A 112 22.04 5.10 -15.20
N THR A 113 23.31 4.96 -15.60
CA THR A 113 24.20 3.95 -15.02
C THR A 113 25.14 4.62 -14.03
N GLY A 114 25.23 4.09 -12.81
CA GLY A 114 26.31 4.43 -11.87
C GLY A 114 27.69 4.08 -12.45
N PRO A 115 28.78 4.28 -11.69
CA PRO A 115 30.11 3.93 -12.18
C PRO A 115 30.13 2.44 -12.61
N PRO A 116 30.84 2.08 -13.69
CA PRO A 116 30.90 0.69 -14.19
C PRO A 116 31.42 -0.31 -13.15
N VAL A 117 32.16 0.18 -12.15
CA VAL A 117 32.71 -0.56 -11.02
C VAL A 117 32.30 0.15 -9.73
N ASP A 118 31.98 -0.62 -8.67
CA ASP A 118 31.77 -0.07 -7.33
C ASP A 118 33.15 0.27 -6.71
N PRO A 119 33.51 1.57 -6.61
CA PRO A 119 34.82 1.99 -6.12
C PRO A 119 35.04 1.59 -4.65
N LEU A 120 33.97 1.59 -3.86
CA LEU A 120 34.04 1.19 -2.46
C LEU A 120 34.31 -0.30 -2.34
N ALA A 121 33.76 -1.12 -3.24
CA ALA A 121 34.01 -2.56 -3.22
C ALA A 121 35.47 -2.91 -3.53
N LEU A 122 36.10 -2.19 -4.46
CA LEU A 122 37.54 -2.37 -4.74
C LEU A 122 38.39 -2.00 -3.52
N LEU A 123 38.12 -0.84 -2.91
CA LEU A 123 38.85 -0.38 -1.73
C LEU A 123 38.66 -1.31 -0.53
N ALA A 124 37.43 -1.78 -0.32
CA ALA A 124 37.10 -2.75 0.72
C ALA A 124 37.84 -4.07 0.51
N SER A 125 37.80 -4.62 -0.70
CA SER A 125 38.54 -5.85 -1.03
C SER A 125 40.05 -5.68 -0.82
N ALA A 126 40.62 -4.53 -1.18
CA ALA A 126 42.04 -4.23 -0.94
C ALA A 126 42.35 -4.12 0.57
N GLY A 127 41.40 -3.62 1.36
CA GLY A 127 41.47 -3.56 2.81
C GLY A 127 41.18 -4.90 3.52
N GLY A 128 40.87 -5.98 2.78
CA GLY A 128 40.54 -7.29 3.35
C GLY A 128 39.11 -7.42 3.88
N TYR A 129 38.21 -6.52 3.46
CA TYR A 129 36.79 -6.54 3.80
C TYR A 129 35.98 -7.29 2.74
N ASP A 130 34.96 -8.03 3.20
CA ASP A 130 33.98 -8.73 2.38
C ASP A 130 32.73 -7.88 2.07
N ASP A 131 32.50 -6.82 2.86
CA ASP A 131 31.40 -5.88 2.70
C ASP A 131 31.94 -4.44 2.51
N PRO A 132 31.70 -3.80 1.34
CA PRO A 132 32.12 -2.43 1.05
C PRO A 132 31.57 -1.39 2.03
N GLU A 133 30.34 -1.61 2.47
CA GLU A 133 29.64 -0.74 3.40
C GLU A 133 30.29 -0.78 4.78
N ARG A 134 30.65 -1.99 5.20
CA ARG A 134 31.33 -2.25 6.46
C ARG A 134 32.72 -1.62 6.50
N TRP A 135 33.44 -1.66 5.38
CA TRP A 135 34.73 -0.98 5.26
C TRP A 135 34.57 0.54 5.39
N TRP A 136 33.63 1.14 4.68
CA TRP A 136 33.39 2.59 4.76
C TRP A 136 32.94 3.04 6.15
N ASP A 137 32.07 2.26 6.81
CA ASP A 137 31.64 2.53 8.18
C ASP A 137 32.83 2.53 9.16
N ASP A 138 33.71 1.55 9.04
CA ASP A 138 34.89 1.41 9.92
C ASP A 138 35.95 2.49 9.66
N VAL A 139 36.20 2.84 8.39
CA VAL A 139 37.30 3.74 8.01
C VAL A 139 36.92 5.22 8.01
N VAL A 140 35.64 5.55 7.79
CA VAL A 140 35.17 6.93 7.64
C VAL A 140 34.07 7.28 8.65
N GLU A 141 32.99 6.48 8.74
CA GLU A 141 31.79 6.91 9.48
C GLU A 141 31.90 6.80 11.02
N SER A 142 32.65 5.81 11.49
CA SER A 142 32.90 5.55 12.91
C SER A 142 34.11 6.29 13.49
N ARG A 143 34.90 6.95 12.63
CA ARG A 143 36.03 7.78 13.07
C ARG A 143 35.56 8.93 13.95
N ARG A 144 36.33 9.16 15.02
CA ARG A 144 36.17 10.29 15.95
C ARG A 144 37.42 11.16 16.03
N ASP A 145 38.43 10.85 15.22
CA ASP A 145 39.72 11.54 15.19
C ASP A 145 39.56 12.90 14.50
N THR A 146 40.45 13.84 14.82
CA THR A 146 40.42 15.21 14.28
C THR A 146 41.11 15.39 12.93
N GLU A 147 41.73 14.33 12.37
CA GLU A 147 42.39 14.42 11.07
C GLU A 147 41.39 14.36 9.91
N SER A 148 41.56 15.26 8.94
CA SER A 148 40.68 15.37 7.77
C SER A 148 40.75 14.13 6.87
N PRO A 149 39.64 13.42 6.61
CA PRO A 149 39.64 12.21 5.79
C PRO A 149 39.74 12.52 4.28
N PHE A 150 39.55 13.78 3.87
CA PHE A 150 39.33 14.14 2.47
C PHE A 150 40.53 13.93 1.56
N GLU A 151 41.76 14.13 2.06
CA GLU A 151 42.99 13.93 1.27
C GLU A 151 43.20 12.45 0.95
N VAL A 152 43.02 11.59 1.96
CA VAL A 152 43.12 10.13 1.81
C VAL A 152 42.02 9.60 0.89
N ILE A 153 40.79 10.11 1.03
CA ILE A 153 39.67 9.74 0.14
C ILE A 153 39.98 10.17 -1.30
N ALA A 154 40.53 11.38 -1.51
CA ALA A 154 40.88 11.87 -2.84
C ALA A 154 41.98 11.02 -3.50
N GLU A 155 43.01 10.62 -2.73
CA GLU A 155 44.08 9.73 -3.20
C GLU A 155 43.53 8.34 -3.56
N ALA A 156 42.71 7.75 -2.68
CA ALA A 156 42.08 6.46 -2.92
C ALA A 156 41.20 6.46 -4.19
N MET A 157 40.36 7.48 -4.37
CA MET A 157 39.50 7.60 -5.56
C MET A 157 40.31 7.85 -6.83
N SER A 158 41.41 8.59 -6.75
CA SER A 158 42.33 8.79 -7.88
C SER A 158 42.96 7.46 -8.30
N ALA A 159 43.44 6.66 -7.34
CA ALA A 159 44.03 5.35 -7.61
C ALA A 159 43.02 4.39 -8.25
N VAL A 160 41.77 4.35 -7.78
CA VAL A 160 40.72 3.51 -8.39
C VAL A 160 40.43 3.96 -9.84
N ARG A 161 40.50 5.26 -10.13
CA ARG A 161 40.26 5.80 -11.48
C ARG A 161 41.42 5.61 -12.46
N GLU A 162 42.64 5.34 -12.01
CA GLU A 162 43.80 5.14 -12.91
C GLU A 162 43.61 3.94 -13.84
N ASP A 163 42.96 2.88 -13.36
CA ASP A 163 42.69 1.65 -14.10
C ASP A 163 41.38 1.70 -14.91
N GLU A 164 40.61 2.78 -14.78
CA GLU A 164 39.32 3.00 -15.42
C GLU A 164 39.44 3.70 -16.79
N LYS A 165 38.46 3.48 -17.67
CA LYS A 165 38.34 4.29 -18.88
C LYS A 165 37.86 5.70 -18.49
N PRO A 166 38.23 6.75 -19.26
CA PRO A 166 37.70 8.08 -19.03
C PRO A 166 36.17 8.07 -18.99
N ALA A 167 35.58 8.84 -18.06
CA ALA A 167 34.14 8.92 -17.87
C ALA A 167 33.43 9.15 -19.22
N GLN A 168 32.32 8.43 -19.44
CA GLN A 168 31.51 8.54 -20.66
C GLN A 168 30.04 8.83 -20.30
N GLY A 169 29.25 9.19 -21.31
CA GLY A 169 27.80 9.36 -21.15
C GLY A 169 27.43 10.41 -20.11
N ASN A 170 26.56 10.05 -19.17
CA ASN A 170 26.01 10.96 -18.18
C ASN A 170 27.07 11.47 -17.19
N GLU A 171 27.97 10.61 -16.74
CA GLU A 171 29.02 10.97 -15.78
C GLU A 171 29.95 12.06 -16.33
N ALA A 172 30.39 11.93 -17.58
CA ALA A 172 31.20 12.94 -18.25
C ALA A 172 30.51 14.30 -18.33
N ARG A 173 29.18 14.30 -18.55
CA ARG A 173 28.36 15.52 -18.61
C ARG A 173 28.24 16.17 -17.23
N ARG A 174 28.05 15.38 -16.16
CA ARG A 174 28.03 15.86 -14.77
C ARG A 174 29.35 16.52 -14.39
N GLU A 175 30.47 15.83 -14.59
CA GLU A 175 31.80 16.37 -14.26
C GLU A 175 32.14 17.62 -15.09
N ALA A 176 31.80 17.64 -16.39
CA ALA A 176 31.99 18.82 -17.23
C ALA A 176 31.17 20.02 -16.75
N TYR A 177 29.95 19.78 -16.25
CA TYR A 177 29.11 20.82 -15.68
C TYR A 177 29.68 21.33 -14.36
N MET A 178 30.08 20.44 -13.44
CA MET A 178 30.72 20.79 -12.16
C MET A 178 31.96 21.67 -12.38
N ARG A 179 32.86 21.28 -13.30
CA ARG A 179 34.03 22.11 -13.67
C ARG A 179 33.62 23.46 -14.26
N SER A 180 32.55 23.53 -15.03
CA SER A 180 32.04 24.78 -15.60
C SER A 180 31.48 25.73 -14.53
N VAL A 181 30.84 25.19 -13.49
CA VAL A 181 30.40 25.96 -12.32
C VAL A 181 31.62 26.43 -11.52
N LEU A 182 32.58 25.55 -11.22
CA LEU A 182 33.81 25.92 -10.51
C LEU A 182 34.57 27.05 -11.21
N ARG A 183 34.79 26.98 -12.53
CA ARG A 183 35.44 28.05 -13.29
C ARG A 183 34.68 29.37 -13.25
N ARG A 184 33.33 29.31 -13.27
CA ARG A 184 32.48 30.50 -13.15
C ARG A 184 32.60 31.12 -11.77
N THR A 185 32.57 30.32 -10.72
CA THR A 185 32.75 30.77 -9.34
C THR A 185 34.13 31.42 -9.14
N ARG A 186 35.22 30.81 -9.65
CA ARG A 186 36.54 31.45 -9.65
C ARG A 186 36.55 32.80 -10.40
N LYS A 187 35.83 32.88 -11.53
CA LYS A 187 35.71 34.11 -12.34
C LYS A 187 34.89 35.21 -11.65
N ASP A 188 33.89 34.83 -10.86
CA ASP A 188 33.04 35.76 -10.12
C ASP A 188 33.78 36.43 -8.94
N GLY A 189 35.03 36.03 -8.67
CA GLY A 189 35.92 36.68 -7.71
C GLY A 189 36.09 35.94 -6.38
N PHE A 190 35.50 34.74 -6.24
CA PHE A 190 35.71 33.90 -5.06
C PHE A 190 37.12 33.30 -5.04
N GLU A 191 37.80 33.41 -3.90
CA GLU A 191 39.18 33.01 -3.72
C GLU A 191 39.33 31.78 -2.82
N ASN A 192 38.39 31.49 -1.92
CA ASN A 192 38.45 30.35 -1.00
C ASN A 192 37.22 29.45 -1.15
N ILE A 193 37.27 28.54 -2.12
CA ILE A 193 36.11 27.75 -2.56
C ILE A 193 36.14 26.37 -1.90
N ALA A 194 35.08 26.00 -1.18
CA ALA A 194 34.84 24.62 -0.77
C ALA A 194 33.88 23.92 -1.73
N VAL A 195 34.17 22.68 -2.14
CA VAL A 195 33.32 21.86 -3.00
C VAL A 195 32.96 20.57 -2.27
N VAL A 196 31.68 20.37 -1.98
CA VAL A 196 31.13 19.17 -1.35
C VAL A 196 30.46 18.32 -2.43
N CYS A 197 31.07 17.19 -2.76
CA CYS A 197 30.58 16.28 -3.80
C CYS A 197 30.97 14.84 -3.48
N GLY A 198 30.28 13.89 -4.10
CA GLY A 198 30.55 12.48 -4.04
C GLY A 198 32.02 12.20 -4.31
N ALA A 199 32.64 11.39 -3.46
CA ALA A 199 34.08 11.13 -3.49
C ALA A 199 34.61 10.73 -4.88
N TRP A 200 33.79 10.04 -5.66
CA TRP A 200 34.09 9.64 -7.04
C TRP A 200 34.39 10.81 -7.99
N HIS A 201 33.74 11.97 -7.80
CA HIS A 201 33.91 13.14 -8.65
C HIS A 201 35.13 13.99 -8.29
N VAL A 202 35.74 13.78 -7.11
CA VAL A 202 36.86 14.58 -6.62
C VAL A 202 38.04 14.62 -7.60
N PRO A 203 38.53 13.48 -8.16
CA PRO A 203 39.68 13.51 -9.07
C PRO A 203 39.42 14.34 -10.34
N ALA A 204 38.17 14.43 -10.79
CA ALA A 204 37.79 15.20 -11.97
C ALA A 204 37.68 16.71 -11.74
N LEU A 205 37.73 17.15 -10.47
CA LEU A 205 37.69 18.54 -10.04
C LEU A 205 39.04 19.04 -9.50
N ALA A 206 40.01 18.14 -9.33
CA ALA A 206 41.36 18.48 -8.91
C ALA A 206 42.11 19.29 -9.98
N ASP A 207 42.93 20.24 -9.55
CA ASP A 207 43.79 20.99 -10.47
C ASP A 207 44.96 20.11 -10.96
N PRO A 208 45.42 20.26 -12.22
CA PRO A 208 44.93 21.19 -13.23
C PRO A 208 43.64 20.72 -13.92
N LEU A 209 42.63 21.60 -14.01
CA LEU A 209 41.41 21.31 -14.76
C LEU A 209 41.67 21.16 -16.27
N PRO A 210 40.91 20.32 -16.99
CA PRO A 210 40.96 20.24 -18.45
C PRO A 210 40.61 21.57 -19.13
N PRO A 211 40.92 21.77 -20.43
CA PRO A 211 40.54 22.98 -21.14
C PRO A 211 39.02 23.22 -21.16
N ALA A 212 38.58 24.46 -20.97
CA ALA A 212 37.16 24.81 -20.97
C ALA A 212 36.44 24.47 -22.29
N SER A 213 37.15 24.42 -23.42
CA SER A 213 36.62 24.01 -24.72
C SER A 213 36.20 22.54 -24.75
N HIS A 214 36.84 21.68 -23.96
CA HIS A 214 36.47 20.27 -23.83
C HIS A 214 35.11 20.13 -23.14
N ASP A 215 34.95 20.76 -21.97
CA ASP A 215 33.68 20.72 -21.23
C ASP A 215 32.53 21.35 -22.05
N GLN A 216 32.81 22.45 -22.77
CA GLN A 216 31.85 23.05 -23.69
C GLN A 216 31.40 22.09 -24.80
N ALA A 217 32.32 21.27 -25.34
CA ALA A 217 31.98 20.30 -26.36
C ALA A 217 31.07 19.19 -25.82
N VAL A 218 31.32 18.72 -24.59
CA VAL A 218 30.50 17.70 -23.91
C VAL A 218 29.09 18.20 -23.60
N LEU A 219 28.95 19.46 -23.19
CA LEU A 219 27.68 20.05 -22.77
C LEU A 219 26.85 20.65 -23.93
N LYS A 220 27.44 20.78 -25.12
CA LYS A 220 26.80 21.44 -26.27
C LYS A 220 25.65 20.59 -26.82
N GLY A 221 24.50 21.22 -27.00
CA GLY A 221 23.35 20.60 -27.68
C GLY A 221 22.57 19.59 -26.84
N LEU A 222 22.85 19.49 -25.52
CA LEU A 222 22.07 18.63 -24.63
C LEU A 222 20.59 19.05 -24.63
N PRO A 223 19.65 18.08 -24.76
CA PRO A 223 18.23 18.38 -24.75
C PRO A 223 17.83 18.91 -23.36
N LYS A 224 16.76 19.71 -23.33
CA LYS A 224 16.26 20.34 -22.11
C LYS A 224 14.75 20.23 -22.04
N ARG A 225 14.25 20.00 -20.83
CA ARG A 225 12.81 20.04 -20.51
C ARG A 225 12.56 21.13 -19.47
N LYS A 226 11.33 21.65 -19.42
CA LYS A 226 10.96 22.65 -18.41
C LYS A 226 10.74 21.95 -17.07
N VAL A 227 11.46 22.40 -16.04
CA VAL A 227 11.47 21.80 -14.71
C VAL A 227 11.05 22.82 -13.66
N ALA A 228 10.33 22.35 -12.65
CA ALA A 228 10.10 23.08 -11.41
C ALA A 228 10.78 22.33 -10.25
N CYS A 229 11.25 23.07 -9.25
CA CYS A 229 11.91 22.52 -8.07
C CYS A 229 11.26 23.09 -6.80
N THR A 230 11.12 22.29 -5.74
CA THR A 230 10.65 22.72 -4.42
C THR A 230 11.18 21.81 -3.31
N TRP A 231 11.01 22.21 -2.05
CA TRP A 231 11.30 21.38 -0.89
C TRP A 231 10.06 20.57 -0.47
N VAL A 232 10.24 19.29 -0.20
CA VAL A 232 9.17 18.42 0.34
C VAL A 232 9.64 17.67 1.59
N PRO A 233 8.73 17.36 2.53
CA PRO A 233 9.03 16.43 3.61
C PRO A 233 9.48 15.08 3.05
N TRP A 234 10.45 14.46 3.71
CA TRP A 234 10.94 13.13 3.35
C TRP A 234 10.90 12.20 4.56
N THR A 235 11.16 10.91 4.35
CA THR A 235 11.20 9.94 5.47
C THR A 235 12.48 9.14 5.54
N HIS A 236 12.77 8.63 6.73
CA HIS A 236 13.84 7.65 6.95
C HIS A 236 13.65 6.38 6.11
N GLY A 237 12.46 5.78 6.04
CA GLY A 237 12.23 4.58 5.24
C GLY A 237 12.51 4.79 3.75
N ARG A 238 12.27 6.00 3.23
CA ARG A 238 12.64 6.36 1.86
C ARG A 238 14.09 6.81 1.66
N LEU A 239 14.82 7.14 2.73
CA LEU A 239 16.28 7.21 2.68
C LEU A 239 16.88 5.80 2.57
N ALA A 240 16.22 4.81 3.19
CA ALA A 240 16.64 3.41 3.16
C ALA A 240 16.27 2.67 1.88
N THR A 241 15.12 3.01 1.30
CA THR A 241 14.73 2.50 -0.02
C THR A 241 15.51 3.27 -1.08
N ALA A 242 16.16 2.59 -2.01
CA ALA A 242 16.90 3.22 -3.09
C ALA A 242 15.98 4.15 -3.92
N SER A 243 15.91 5.42 -3.52
CA SER A 243 15.55 6.50 -4.44
C SER A 243 16.59 6.48 -5.56
N GLY A 244 16.23 6.89 -6.78
CA GLY A 244 17.01 6.71 -8.02
C GLY A 244 18.44 7.29 -8.07
N TYR A 245 19.03 7.63 -6.93
CA TYR A 245 20.39 8.12 -6.73
C TYR A 245 21.38 7.06 -6.21
N GLY A 246 20.97 5.81 -5.99
CA GLY A 246 21.91 4.69 -5.72
C GLY A 246 22.76 4.78 -4.44
N ALA A 247 22.63 5.85 -3.65
CA ALA A 247 23.37 6.11 -2.40
C ALA A 247 22.48 5.94 -1.15
N GLY A 248 21.54 4.98 -1.20
CA GLY A 248 20.57 4.75 -0.11
C GLY A 248 21.26 4.38 1.21
N VAL A 249 20.81 4.97 2.32
CA VAL A 249 21.29 4.62 3.66
C VAL A 249 20.43 3.50 4.20
N ARG A 250 20.97 2.29 4.31
CA ARG A 250 20.21 1.12 4.79
C ARG A 250 19.70 1.26 6.22
N SER A 251 20.36 2.07 7.05
CA SER A 251 20.07 2.21 8.49
C SER A 251 20.00 3.68 8.95
N PRO A 252 19.03 4.46 8.47
CA PRO A 252 18.97 5.90 8.69
C PRO A 252 18.71 6.26 10.16
N GLY A 253 17.96 5.46 10.90
CA GLY A 253 17.75 5.65 12.34
C GLY A 253 19.03 5.42 13.14
N TRP A 254 19.83 4.42 12.78
CA TRP A 254 21.17 4.21 13.37
C TRP A 254 22.12 5.38 13.06
N TYR A 255 22.17 5.86 11.82
CA TYR A 255 23.03 6.99 11.44
C TYR A 255 22.58 8.30 12.08
N HIS A 256 21.26 8.52 12.20
CA HIS A 256 20.72 9.62 12.97
C HIS A 256 21.21 9.57 14.42
N HIS A 257 21.13 8.40 15.06
CA HIS A 257 21.64 8.19 16.43
C HIS A 257 23.13 8.48 16.53
N LEU A 258 23.95 7.93 15.62
CA LEU A 258 25.40 8.18 15.57
C LEU A 258 25.77 9.65 15.41
N PHE A 259 24.97 10.43 14.67
CA PHE A 259 25.25 11.83 14.44
C PHE A 259 24.78 12.72 15.60
N THR A 260 23.58 12.46 16.12
CA THR A 260 22.94 13.31 17.15
C THR A 260 23.35 12.95 18.58
N THR A 261 24.01 11.81 18.78
CA THR A 261 24.46 11.34 20.09
C THR A 261 25.98 11.43 20.21
N PRO A 262 26.53 12.46 20.89
CA PRO A 262 27.97 12.65 20.98
C PRO A 262 28.67 11.64 21.91
N GLU A 263 28.01 11.23 23.00
CA GLU A 263 28.58 10.41 24.09
C GLU A 263 27.72 9.17 24.36
N ASP A 264 28.34 8.11 24.88
CA ASP A 264 27.67 6.86 25.29
C ASP A 264 26.79 6.23 24.20
N VAL A 265 27.23 6.28 22.95
CA VAL A 265 26.45 5.85 21.77
C VAL A 265 25.87 4.45 21.94
N THR A 266 26.70 3.45 22.27
CA THR A 266 26.27 2.05 22.45
C THR A 266 25.23 1.92 23.55
N THR A 267 25.49 2.53 24.71
CA THR A 267 24.61 2.49 25.89
C THR A 267 23.26 3.12 25.61
N ARG A 268 23.24 4.31 25.00
CA ARG A 268 22.01 5.02 24.66
C ARG A 268 21.20 4.27 23.59
N TRP A 269 21.87 3.68 22.61
CA TRP A 269 21.21 2.85 21.59
C TRP A 269 20.50 1.65 22.22
N LEU A 270 21.21 0.83 22.99
CA LEU A 270 20.66 -0.38 23.61
C LEU A 270 19.61 -0.07 24.68
N THR A 271 19.71 1.10 25.32
CA THR A 271 18.64 1.63 26.18
C THR A 271 17.38 1.94 25.37
N GLY A 272 17.53 2.55 24.18
CA GLY A 272 16.43 2.78 23.23
C GLY A 272 15.79 1.48 22.74
N VAL A 273 16.60 0.46 22.43
CA VAL A 273 16.11 -0.88 22.05
C VAL A 273 15.26 -1.48 23.17
N ALA A 274 15.73 -1.41 24.42
CA ALA A 274 14.96 -1.88 25.57
C ALA A 274 13.65 -1.10 25.76
N ALA A 275 13.62 0.20 25.45
CA ALA A 275 12.39 0.99 25.49
C ALA A 275 11.38 0.50 24.44
N VAL A 276 11.80 0.27 23.20
CA VAL A 276 10.93 -0.25 22.13
C VAL A 276 10.34 -1.61 22.49
N LEU A 277 11.15 -2.52 23.03
CA LEU A 277 10.67 -3.84 23.45
C LEU A 277 9.63 -3.71 24.59
N ARG A 278 9.88 -2.84 25.57
CA ARG A 278 8.93 -2.60 26.67
C ARG A 278 7.61 -1.95 26.23
N GLU A 279 7.63 -1.10 25.20
CA GLU A 279 6.41 -0.53 24.62
C GLU A 279 5.47 -1.58 24.02
N GLU A 280 6.01 -2.74 23.65
CA GLU A 280 5.28 -3.90 23.13
C GLU A 280 5.07 -4.97 24.21
N ASP A 281 5.10 -4.57 25.49
CA ASP A 281 4.96 -5.42 26.67
C ASP A 281 6.00 -6.57 26.76
N LEU A 282 7.15 -6.45 26.09
CA LEU A 282 8.26 -7.42 26.17
C LEU A 282 9.20 -7.06 27.34
N PRO A 283 9.38 -7.96 28.32
CA PRO A 283 10.11 -7.64 29.55
C PRO A 283 11.62 -7.62 29.36
N VAL A 284 12.21 -6.41 29.33
CA VAL A 284 13.67 -6.20 29.30
C VAL A 284 14.13 -5.47 30.55
N SER A 285 15.04 -6.06 31.33
CA SER A 285 15.61 -5.45 32.55
C SER A 285 16.82 -4.56 32.26
N THR A 286 17.21 -3.72 33.22
CA THR A 286 18.47 -2.95 33.12
C THR A 286 19.70 -3.87 33.06
N ALA A 287 19.65 -5.05 33.70
CA ALA A 287 20.73 -6.03 33.62
C ALA A 287 20.92 -6.56 32.19
N HIS A 288 19.84 -6.76 31.43
CA HIS A 288 19.93 -7.12 30.01
C HIS A 288 20.61 -6.03 29.19
N VAL A 289 20.32 -4.75 29.46
CA VAL A 289 20.98 -3.64 28.76
C VAL A 289 22.48 -3.59 29.06
N ILE A 290 22.87 -3.75 30.34
CA ILE A 290 24.29 -3.78 30.74
C ILE A 290 25.04 -4.93 30.04
N GLU A 291 24.47 -6.13 30.04
CA GLU A 291 25.09 -7.28 29.36
C GLU A 291 25.10 -7.13 27.83
N ALA A 292 24.07 -6.51 27.24
CA ALA A 292 24.05 -6.21 25.81
C ALA A 292 25.15 -5.21 25.43
N VAL A 293 25.36 -4.15 26.22
CA VAL A 293 26.44 -3.18 26.00
C VAL A 293 27.80 -3.88 26.09
N ARG A 294 28.01 -4.66 27.16
CA ARG A 294 29.24 -5.42 27.36
C ARG A 294 29.51 -6.39 26.21
N LEU A 295 28.48 -7.08 25.71
CA LEU A 295 28.60 -7.98 24.57
C LEU A 295 28.96 -7.21 23.29
N ALA A 296 28.28 -6.11 23.00
CA ALA A 296 28.57 -5.30 21.81
C ALA A 296 30.01 -4.77 21.81
N GLU A 297 30.50 -4.26 22.94
CA GLU A 297 31.89 -3.78 23.08
C GLU A 297 32.92 -4.91 23.00
N THR A 298 32.59 -6.08 23.55
CA THR A 298 33.44 -7.28 23.44
C THR A 298 33.54 -7.74 21.98
N LEU A 299 32.42 -7.76 21.26
CA LEU A 299 32.40 -8.11 19.83
C LEU A 299 33.20 -7.11 19.00
N ALA A 300 33.08 -5.80 19.29
CA ALA A 300 33.87 -4.77 18.64
C ALA A 300 35.37 -5.01 18.85
N THR A 301 35.78 -5.28 20.09
CA THR A 301 37.17 -5.57 20.45
C THR A 301 37.69 -6.82 19.74
N LEU A 302 36.91 -7.91 19.73
CA LEU A 302 37.27 -9.15 19.02
C LEU A 302 37.42 -8.96 17.51
N ARG A 303 36.72 -7.98 16.95
CA ARG A 303 36.77 -7.61 15.53
C ARG A 303 37.82 -6.53 15.23
N GLY A 304 38.62 -6.12 16.21
CA GLY A 304 39.65 -5.10 16.05
C GLY A 304 39.10 -3.69 15.80
N ARG A 305 37.88 -3.41 16.27
CA ARG A 305 37.19 -2.12 16.06
C ARG A 305 37.41 -1.18 17.24
N SER A 306 37.44 0.12 16.95
CA SER A 306 37.54 1.20 17.94
C SER A 306 36.25 1.39 18.74
N SER A 307 35.10 1.01 18.18
CA SER A 307 33.78 1.10 18.83
C SER A 307 32.80 0.09 18.24
N ALA A 308 31.68 -0.15 18.95
CA ALA A 308 30.61 -1.04 18.47
C ALA A 308 29.81 -0.36 17.35
N GLY A 309 29.74 -1.00 16.18
CA GLY A 309 28.91 -0.60 15.05
C GLY A 309 27.54 -1.26 15.07
N LEU A 310 26.77 -1.07 13.99
CA LEU A 310 25.40 -1.61 13.87
C LEU A 310 25.35 -3.13 14.00
N ALA A 311 26.35 -3.83 13.45
CA ALA A 311 26.44 -5.29 13.52
C ALA A 311 26.58 -5.77 14.98
N GLU A 312 27.49 -5.17 15.75
CA GLU A 312 27.73 -5.55 17.14
C GLU A 312 26.50 -5.28 18.02
N VAL A 313 25.85 -4.11 17.87
CA VAL A 313 24.66 -3.80 18.67
C VAL A 313 23.44 -4.62 18.26
N THR A 314 23.32 -5.00 16.99
CA THR A 314 22.26 -5.89 16.50
C THR A 314 22.45 -7.32 17.01
N GLU A 315 23.68 -7.85 16.97
CA GLU A 315 24.00 -9.17 17.53
C GLU A 315 23.80 -9.23 19.05
N ALA A 316 24.19 -8.16 19.75
CA ALA A 316 23.94 -8.05 21.18
C ALA A 316 22.44 -7.95 21.50
N THR A 317 21.67 -7.20 20.70
CA THR A 317 20.21 -7.12 20.80
C THR A 317 19.58 -8.49 20.61
N ARG A 318 19.92 -9.19 19.51
CA ARG A 318 19.43 -10.54 19.22
C ARG A 318 19.71 -11.49 20.38
N SER A 319 20.96 -11.51 20.86
CA SER A 319 21.41 -12.51 21.84
C SER A 319 20.89 -12.24 23.25
N VAL A 320 20.91 -10.98 23.70
CA VAL A 320 20.66 -10.62 25.11
C VAL A 320 19.26 -10.05 25.32
N LEU A 321 18.78 -9.19 24.41
CA LEU A 321 17.51 -8.47 24.58
C LEU A 321 16.32 -9.26 24.03
N CYS A 322 16.52 -9.98 22.93
CA CYS A 322 15.47 -10.74 22.24
C CYS A 322 15.57 -12.26 22.45
N GLY A 323 16.63 -12.76 23.08
CA GLY A 323 16.83 -14.20 23.33
C GLY A 323 16.86 -15.07 22.06
N GLY A 324 17.27 -14.51 20.93
CA GLY A 324 17.29 -15.18 19.62
C GLY A 324 15.98 -15.10 18.82
N ASP A 325 14.96 -14.39 19.30
CA ASP A 325 13.70 -14.21 18.59
C ASP A 325 13.84 -13.19 17.43
N GLU A 326 13.85 -13.70 16.18
CA GLU A 326 13.98 -12.85 15.00
C GLU A 326 12.78 -11.93 14.76
N VAL A 327 11.57 -12.24 15.27
CA VAL A 327 10.41 -11.35 15.14
C VAL A 327 10.61 -10.09 16.00
N GLN A 328 11.18 -10.26 17.19
CA GLN A 328 11.51 -9.13 18.06
C GLN A 328 12.67 -8.29 17.49
N VAL A 329 13.67 -8.95 16.88
CA VAL A 329 14.77 -8.25 16.18
C VAL A 329 14.23 -7.46 14.99
N GLU A 330 13.29 -8.01 14.22
CA GLU A 330 12.66 -7.32 13.10
C GLU A 330 11.85 -6.10 13.56
N LEU A 331 11.12 -6.23 14.67
CA LEU A 331 10.43 -5.10 15.31
C LEU A 331 11.41 -3.96 15.65
N VAL A 332 12.55 -4.28 16.26
CA VAL A 332 13.61 -3.30 16.60
C VAL A 332 14.21 -2.70 15.32
N THR A 333 14.43 -3.52 14.30
CA THR A 333 14.95 -3.08 13.00
C THR A 333 14.04 -2.03 12.39
N ARG A 334 12.73 -2.32 12.31
CA ARG A 334 11.73 -1.38 11.80
C ARG A 334 11.65 -0.09 12.63
N ARG A 335 11.58 -0.21 13.97
CA ARG A 335 11.33 0.94 14.86
C ARG A 335 12.55 1.80 15.18
N LEU A 336 13.78 1.28 15.09
CA LEU A 336 15.00 2.01 15.45
C LEU A 336 16.06 2.02 14.36
N VAL A 337 16.39 0.88 13.74
CA VAL A 337 17.45 0.81 12.73
C VAL A 337 17.05 1.61 11.48
N VAL A 338 15.83 1.38 10.98
CA VAL A 338 15.19 2.28 10.01
C VAL A 338 14.69 3.52 10.75
N GLY A 339 13.88 3.32 11.79
CA GLY A 339 13.45 4.40 12.67
C GLY A 339 12.64 5.46 11.93
N GLU A 340 11.46 5.06 11.43
CA GLU A 340 10.64 5.89 10.55
C GLU A 340 10.35 7.27 11.14
N ARG A 341 10.77 8.33 10.43
CA ARG A 341 10.59 9.72 10.81
C ARG A 341 10.28 10.53 9.57
N LEU A 342 9.31 11.44 9.66
CA LEU A 342 8.99 12.43 8.63
C LEU A 342 9.63 13.77 9.02
N GLY A 343 10.30 14.42 8.09
CA GLY A 343 10.77 15.79 8.29
C GLY A 343 9.67 16.83 8.11
N GLU A 344 10.04 18.10 8.23
CA GLU A 344 9.13 19.23 8.18
C GLU A 344 9.68 20.28 7.23
N VAL A 345 8.78 20.86 6.42
CA VAL A 345 9.08 22.01 5.55
C VAL A 345 8.25 23.21 5.99
N PRO A 346 8.80 24.43 5.93
CA PRO A 346 8.09 25.65 6.32
C PRO A 346 6.85 25.94 5.47
N GLU A 347 5.85 26.63 6.03
CA GLU A 347 4.65 27.07 5.30
C GLU A 347 4.96 28.03 4.15
N ARG A 348 6.11 28.72 4.17
CA ARG A 348 6.58 29.62 3.09
C ARG A 348 7.12 28.89 1.85
N VAL A 349 7.37 27.58 1.94
CA VAL A 349 7.82 26.80 0.78
C VAL A 349 6.70 26.80 -0.27
N PRO A 350 6.98 27.15 -1.53
CA PRO A 350 5.97 27.12 -2.58
C PRO A 350 5.37 25.72 -2.76
N GLN A 351 4.05 25.63 -2.59
CA GLN A 351 3.28 24.40 -2.78
C GLN A 351 2.16 24.63 -3.80
N PRO A 352 1.76 23.58 -4.56
CA PRO A 352 0.54 23.64 -5.35
C PRO A 352 -0.67 23.98 -4.46
N PRO A 353 -1.66 24.75 -4.96
CA PRO A 353 -2.85 25.10 -4.17
C PRO A 353 -3.56 23.89 -3.53
N LEU A 354 -3.62 22.77 -4.26
CA LEU A 354 -4.21 21.52 -3.77
C LEU A 354 -3.48 20.95 -2.55
N ALA A 355 -2.15 21.00 -2.54
CA ALA A 355 -1.33 20.52 -1.41
C ALA A 355 -1.50 21.42 -0.17
N ALA A 356 -1.63 22.74 -0.38
CA ALA A 356 -1.93 23.70 0.69
C ALA A 356 -3.33 23.46 1.29
N ASP A 357 -4.34 23.25 0.44
CA ASP A 357 -5.71 22.93 0.88
C ASP A 357 -5.79 21.62 1.67
N LEU A 358 -5.08 20.58 1.23
CA LEU A 358 -4.98 19.31 1.96
C LEU A 358 -4.33 19.52 3.33
N THR A 359 -3.21 20.25 3.40
CA THR A 359 -2.50 20.52 4.66
C THR A 359 -3.39 21.28 5.65
N ALA A 360 -4.10 22.32 5.19
CA ALA A 360 -5.06 23.05 6.01
C ALA A 360 -6.22 22.15 6.49
N THR A 361 -6.75 21.30 5.60
CA THR A 361 -7.84 20.37 5.93
C THR A 361 -7.41 19.28 6.91
N ALA A 362 -6.22 18.71 6.74
CA ALA A 362 -5.64 17.73 7.66
C ALA A 362 -5.46 18.32 9.07
N LYS A 363 -4.94 19.55 9.17
CA LYS A 363 -4.79 20.29 10.44
C LYS A 363 -6.15 20.53 11.11
N ARG A 364 -7.16 20.98 10.35
CA ARG A 364 -8.54 21.17 10.83
C ARG A 364 -9.15 19.88 11.38
N LEU A 365 -8.93 18.76 10.69
CA LEU A 365 -9.47 17.44 11.06
C LEU A 365 -8.61 16.68 12.08
N ARG A 366 -7.48 17.26 12.50
CA ARG A 366 -6.49 16.66 13.41
C ARG A 366 -5.94 15.33 12.89
N LEU A 367 -5.75 15.23 11.58
CA LEU A 367 -5.06 14.12 10.93
C LEU A 367 -3.59 14.52 10.76
N LYS A 368 -2.69 13.77 11.40
CA LYS A 368 -1.25 13.99 11.28
C LYS A 368 -0.74 13.20 10.07
N LYS A 369 0.03 13.85 9.19
CA LYS A 369 0.85 13.17 8.18
C LYS A 369 1.96 12.42 8.93
N ASP A 370 1.77 11.13 9.14
CA ASP A 370 2.66 10.29 9.92
C ASP A 370 3.07 9.10 9.05
N PRO A 371 4.37 8.80 8.91
CA PRO A 371 4.84 7.72 8.05
C PRO A 371 4.67 6.35 8.71
N VAL A 372 4.40 6.30 10.02
CA VAL A 372 4.07 5.06 10.73
C VAL A 372 2.61 4.72 10.53
N VAL A 373 2.35 3.47 10.15
CA VAL A 373 0.98 2.94 9.98
C VAL A 373 0.21 3.09 11.29
N LYS A 374 -0.94 3.78 11.24
CA LYS A 374 -1.85 3.94 12.38
C LYS A 374 -3.26 3.51 12.01
N GLU A 375 -3.84 2.69 12.86
CA GLU A 375 -5.26 2.34 12.78
C GLU A 375 -6.11 3.53 13.24
N LEU A 376 -7.14 3.85 12.46
CA LEU A 376 -8.11 4.89 12.72
C LEU A 376 -9.53 4.34 12.60
N ASP A 377 -10.18 4.19 13.75
CA ASP A 377 -11.59 3.84 13.88
C ASP A 377 -12.48 5.10 13.81
N LEU A 378 -13.32 5.21 12.79
CA LEU A 378 -14.23 6.33 12.57
C LEU A 378 -15.67 5.96 12.93
N ASP A 379 -16.35 6.80 13.72
CA ASP A 379 -17.80 6.77 13.91
C ASP A 379 -18.47 7.82 13.02
N LEU A 380 -19.17 7.36 11.98
CA LEU A 380 -19.76 8.20 10.94
C LEU A 380 -20.96 9.04 11.42
N ARG A 381 -21.47 8.78 12.63
CA ARG A 381 -22.54 9.59 13.24
C ARG A 381 -22.01 10.88 13.86
N THR A 382 -20.70 10.95 14.07
CA THR A 382 -20.05 12.16 14.58
C THR A 382 -19.60 13.03 13.41
N PRO A 383 -19.78 14.36 13.45
CA PRO A 383 -19.33 15.24 12.37
C PRO A 383 -17.84 15.08 12.05
N GLY A 384 -17.00 14.93 13.08
CA GLY A 384 -15.55 14.74 12.91
C GLY A 384 -15.17 13.38 12.29
N GLY A 385 -15.89 12.29 12.64
CA GLY A 385 -15.67 10.98 12.01
C GLY A 385 -16.11 10.97 10.55
N LEU A 386 -17.25 11.59 10.26
CA LEU A 386 -17.77 11.74 8.90
C LEU A 386 -16.83 12.58 8.01
N ASP A 387 -16.36 13.74 8.48
CA ASP A 387 -15.47 14.61 7.70
C ASP A 387 -14.11 13.96 7.40
N ARG A 388 -13.56 13.17 8.33
CA ARG A 388 -12.33 12.39 8.09
C ARG A 388 -12.55 11.31 7.03
N SER A 389 -13.67 10.59 7.11
CA SER A 389 -14.04 9.59 6.11
C SER A 389 -14.19 10.23 4.72
N LYS A 390 -14.89 11.37 4.62
CA LYS A 390 -15.03 12.14 3.37
C LYS A 390 -13.67 12.52 2.79
N LEU A 391 -12.73 13.04 3.60
CA LEU A 391 -11.38 13.39 3.13
C LEU A 391 -10.66 12.17 2.55
N LEU A 392 -10.61 11.06 3.27
CA LEU A 392 -9.89 9.85 2.84
C LEU A 392 -10.48 9.28 1.54
N HIS A 393 -11.80 9.29 1.39
CA HIS A 393 -12.45 8.90 0.14
C HIS A 393 -12.12 9.84 -1.03
N ARG A 394 -12.08 11.15 -0.80
CA ARG A 394 -11.67 12.13 -1.83
C ARG A 394 -10.24 11.92 -2.28
N LEU A 395 -9.33 11.63 -1.36
CA LEU A 395 -7.93 11.36 -1.68
C LEU A 395 -7.77 10.08 -2.49
N ARG A 396 -8.51 9.01 -2.16
CA ARG A 396 -8.52 7.78 -2.97
C ARG A 396 -9.03 8.00 -4.39
N ILE A 397 -10.03 8.86 -4.59
CA ILE A 397 -10.50 9.26 -5.93
C ILE A 397 -9.37 9.94 -6.73
N LEU A 398 -8.52 10.70 -6.06
CA LEU A 398 -7.36 11.37 -6.66
C LEU A 398 -6.13 10.46 -6.81
N GLY A 399 -6.22 9.17 -6.47
CA GLY A 399 -5.10 8.24 -6.49
C GLY A 399 -4.11 8.40 -5.32
N ILE A 400 -4.45 9.19 -4.30
CA ILE A 400 -3.61 9.42 -3.13
C ILE A 400 -4.01 8.45 -2.02
N GLU A 401 -3.24 7.38 -1.86
CA GLU A 401 -3.52 6.28 -0.93
C GLU A 401 -3.07 6.54 0.51
N TRP A 402 -3.34 7.74 1.06
CA TRP A 402 -3.01 8.06 2.46
C TRP A 402 -3.71 7.13 3.47
N GLY A 403 -4.82 6.49 3.07
CA GLY A 403 -5.51 5.51 3.90
C GLY A 403 -6.06 4.34 3.10
N SER A 404 -5.82 3.13 3.60
CA SER A 404 -6.47 1.90 3.13
C SER A 404 -7.60 1.51 4.08
N ARG A 405 -8.69 0.96 3.53
CA ARG A 405 -9.82 0.48 4.34
C ARG A 405 -9.53 -0.95 4.77
N GLU A 406 -9.62 -1.22 6.06
CA GLU A 406 -9.49 -2.57 6.58
C GLU A 406 -10.88 -3.19 6.86
N ALA A 407 -10.96 -4.50 6.75
CA ALA A 407 -12.10 -5.24 7.27
C ALA A 407 -12.05 -5.12 8.80
N SER A 408 -13.01 -4.39 9.39
CA SER A 408 -13.06 -4.12 10.83
C SER A 408 -12.82 -5.40 11.65
N ALA A 409 -11.71 -5.46 12.40
CA ALA A 409 -11.37 -6.60 13.26
C ALA A 409 -12.46 -6.85 14.32
N ARG A 410 -13.18 -5.79 14.71
CA ARG A 410 -14.43 -5.89 15.44
C ARG A 410 -15.55 -6.23 14.46
N ARG A 411 -16.08 -7.45 14.55
CA ARG A 411 -17.20 -8.02 13.78
C ARG A 411 -18.54 -7.29 14.07
N ASN A 412 -18.57 -5.96 14.01
CA ASN A 412 -19.76 -5.16 14.17
C ASN A 412 -20.39 -4.95 12.79
N LYS A 413 -21.53 -5.59 12.53
CA LYS A 413 -22.31 -5.53 11.28
C LYS A 413 -22.93 -4.14 10.98
N GLY A 414 -22.42 -3.06 11.56
CA GLY A 414 -23.00 -1.72 11.46
C GLY A 414 -22.37 -0.88 10.35
N THR A 415 -23.18 -0.30 9.47
CA THR A 415 -22.75 0.61 8.38
C THR A 415 -22.25 1.98 8.85
N PHE A 416 -22.13 2.19 10.16
CA PHE A 416 -21.78 3.48 10.78
C PHE A 416 -20.33 3.55 11.28
N ARG A 417 -19.55 2.47 11.11
CA ARG A 417 -18.12 2.46 11.44
C ARG A 417 -17.26 2.13 10.23
N GLU A 418 -16.11 2.79 10.17
CA GLU A 418 -15.06 2.50 9.20
C GLU A 418 -13.73 2.42 9.94
N THR A 419 -12.95 1.37 9.66
CA THR A 419 -11.59 1.20 10.16
C THR A 419 -10.62 1.44 9.00
N TRP A 420 -9.63 2.29 9.23
CA TRP A 420 -8.65 2.69 8.23
C TRP A 420 -7.24 2.49 8.77
N ALA A 421 -6.33 2.01 7.94
CA ALA A 421 -4.89 2.07 8.20
C ALA A 421 -4.31 3.28 7.45
N LEU A 422 -3.73 4.23 8.18
CA LEU A 422 -3.17 5.47 7.62
C LEU A 422 -1.65 5.46 7.70
N ALA A 423 -0.99 5.77 6.59
CA ALA A 423 0.45 6.04 6.54
C ALA A 423 0.71 7.09 5.45
N TRP A 424 1.42 8.16 5.78
CA TRP A 424 1.79 9.21 4.83
C TRP A 424 3.09 8.86 4.12
N GLU A 425 3.07 8.89 2.79
CA GLU A 425 4.25 8.67 1.97
C GLU A 425 4.66 9.95 1.23
N PRO A 426 5.98 10.24 1.12
CA PRO A 426 6.45 11.38 0.35
C PRO A 426 6.08 11.39 -1.14
N SER A 427 5.77 10.24 -1.78
CA SER A 427 5.31 10.24 -3.19
C SER A 427 3.97 10.94 -3.35
N PHE A 428 3.15 10.99 -2.29
CA PHE A 428 1.90 11.71 -2.32
C PHE A 428 2.09 13.19 -2.64
N GLU A 429 3.28 13.76 -2.42
CA GLU A 429 3.59 15.13 -2.86
C GLU A 429 3.64 15.25 -4.40
N VAL A 430 4.12 14.22 -5.11
CA VAL A 430 4.07 14.16 -6.59
C VAL A 430 2.65 13.88 -7.06
N ASP A 431 1.94 12.95 -6.40
CA ASP A 431 0.55 12.63 -6.74
C ASP A 431 -0.36 13.85 -6.55
N LEU A 432 -0.09 14.70 -5.55
CA LEU A 432 -0.76 15.98 -5.36
C LEU A 432 -0.48 16.98 -6.48
N VAL A 433 0.76 17.05 -6.99
CA VAL A 433 1.08 17.90 -8.15
C VAL A 433 0.34 17.40 -9.39
N ALA A 434 0.27 16.08 -9.59
CA ALA A 434 -0.49 15.47 -10.69
C ALA A 434 -2.00 15.77 -10.58
N ALA A 435 -2.57 15.58 -9.38
CA ALA A 435 -3.97 15.81 -9.10
C ALA A 435 -4.38 17.29 -9.20
N ALA A 436 -3.43 18.23 -9.09
CA ALA A 436 -3.70 19.66 -9.17
C ALA A 436 -4.27 20.11 -10.54
N VAL A 437 -4.11 19.30 -11.60
CA VAL A 437 -4.78 19.52 -12.90
C VAL A 437 -6.30 19.50 -12.76
N HIS A 438 -6.84 18.71 -11.83
CA HIS A 438 -8.29 18.56 -11.64
C HIS A 438 -8.90 19.67 -10.79
N GLY A 439 -8.12 20.40 -9.98
CA GLY A 439 -8.65 21.45 -9.13
C GLY A 439 -7.65 21.99 -8.10
N THR A 440 -8.01 23.09 -7.47
CA THR A 440 -7.17 23.77 -6.46
C THR A 440 -7.49 23.36 -5.03
N THR A 441 -8.58 22.64 -4.80
CA THR A 441 -8.98 22.10 -3.48
C THR A 441 -9.32 20.63 -3.59
N VAL A 442 -9.16 19.86 -2.50
CA VAL A 442 -9.43 18.41 -2.49
C VAL A 442 -10.86 18.09 -2.96
N PRO A 443 -11.91 18.80 -2.52
CA PRO A 443 -13.28 18.55 -3.01
C PRO A 443 -13.46 18.88 -4.50
N SER A 444 -12.90 19.99 -4.98
CA SER A 444 -13.05 20.39 -6.40
C SER A 444 -12.30 19.43 -7.33
N ALA A 445 -11.07 19.06 -6.98
CA ALA A 445 -10.27 18.11 -7.72
C ALA A 445 -10.95 16.72 -7.78
N ALA A 446 -11.44 16.21 -6.64
CA ALA A 446 -12.14 14.92 -6.62
C ALA A 446 -13.44 14.96 -7.45
N THR A 447 -14.17 16.08 -7.43
CA THR A 447 -15.36 16.29 -8.25
C THR A 447 -15.02 16.23 -9.74
N ALA A 448 -13.98 16.95 -10.18
CA ALA A 448 -13.55 16.95 -11.57
C ALA A 448 -13.01 15.58 -12.03
N ALA A 449 -12.30 14.86 -11.16
CA ALA A 449 -11.83 13.50 -11.44
C ALA A 449 -13.00 12.53 -11.68
N VAL A 450 -14.05 12.57 -10.84
CA VAL A 450 -15.26 11.76 -11.07
C VAL A 450 -15.97 12.17 -12.35
N ARG A 451 -16.11 13.47 -12.63
CA ARG A 451 -16.70 13.95 -13.90
C ARG A 451 -15.97 13.41 -15.12
N GLY A 452 -14.63 13.43 -15.11
CA GLY A 452 -13.82 12.85 -16.19
C GLY A 452 -14.02 11.34 -16.35
N THR A 453 -14.32 10.61 -15.27
CA THR A 453 -14.61 9.17 -15.32
C THR A 453 -15.97 8.89 -15.98
N VAL A 454 -16.97 9.74 -15.74
CA VAL A 454 -18.33 9.54 -16.28
C VAL A 454 -18.54 10.18 -17.65
N GLU A 455 -17.55 10.91 -18.17
CA GLU A 455 -17.59 11.54 -19.48
C GLU A 455 -17.54 10.48 -20.62
N GLY A 456 -18.30 10.71 -21.69
CA GLY A 456 -18.31 9.84 -22.86
C GLY A 456 -19.16 8.57 -22.68
N THR A 457 -18.52 7.40 -22.73
CA THR A 457 -19.19 6.07 -22.81
C THR A 457 -18.48 5.03 -21.94
N PRO A 458 -18.34 5.28 -20.62
CA PRO A 458 -17.72 4.34 -19.70
C PRO A 458 -18.56 3.06 -19.53
N PRO A 459 -17.96 1.94 -19.12
CA PRO A 459 -18.70 0.73 -18.79
C PRO A 459 -19.54 0.91 -17.50
N LEU A 460 -20.58 0.08 -17.34
CA LEU A 460 -21.59 0.24 -16.28
C LEU A 460 -21.00 0.13 -14.86
N ASP A 461 -19.99 -0.72 -14.69
CA ASP A 461 -19.26 -0.93 -13.43
C ASP A 461 -18.49 0.33 -13.02
N GLU A 462 -17.75 0.97 -13.93
CA GLU A 462 -17.05 2.22 -13.66
C GLU A 462 -18.01 3.34 -13.22
N VAL A 463 -19.17 3.46 -13.87
CA VAL A 463 -20.19 4.46 -13.49
C VAL A 463 -20.83 4.12 -12.15
N THR A 464 -21.05 2.84 -11.86
CA THR A 464 -21.59 2.40 -10.56
C THR A 464 -20.60 2.74 -9.44
N THR A 465 -19.31 2.48 -9.65
CA THR A 465 -18.23 2.87 -8.72
C THR A 465 -18.14 4.40 -8.58
N ALA A 466 -18.30 5.16 -9.66
CA ALA A 466 -18.33 6.63 -9.61
C ALA A 466 -19.49 7.15 -8.73
N VAL A 467 -20.68 6.56 -8.82
CA VAL A 467 -21.83 6.89 -7.95
C VAL A 467 -21.53 6.57 -6.49
N GLU A 468 -20.98 5.39 -6.20
CA GLU A 468 -20.57 5.02 -4.83
C GLU A 468 -19.52 6.00 -4.27
N ASN A 469 -18.52 6.35 -5.09
CA ASN A 469 -17.48 7.31 -4.75
C ASN A 469 -18.08 8.70 -4.44
N CYS A 470 -19.01 9.20 -5.25
CA CYS A 470 -19.71 10.46 -4.99
C CYS A 470 -20.40 10.49 -3.61
N LEU A 471 -21.02 9.37 -3.21
CA LEU A 471 -21.71 9.28 -1.92
C LEU A 471 -20.73 9.19 -0.74
N LEU A 472 -19.69 8.36 -0.87
CA LEU A 472 -18.69 8.16 0.19
C LEU A 472 -17.80 9.40 0.38
N ALA A 473 -17.47 10.09 -0.71
CA ALA A 473 -16.68 11.31 -0.72
C ALA A 473 -17.50 12.59 -0.56
N ASP A 474 -18.84 12.51 -0.51
CA ASP A 474 -19.76 13.66 -0.44
C ASP A 474 -19.46 14.70 -1.53
N LEU A 475 -19.76 14.32 -2.78
CA LEU A 475 -19.54 15.11 -4.01
C LEU A 475 -20.87 15.45 -4.68
N PRO A 476 -21.66 16.39 -4.13
CA PRO A 476 -23.01 16.69 -4.61
C PRO A 476 -23.04 17.27 -6.03
N GLU A 477 -21.95 17.89 -6.49
CA GLU A 477 -21.86 18.49 -7.84
C GLU A 477 -21.63 17.44 -8.94
N ALA A 478 -20.94 16.33 -8.65
CA ALA A 478 -20.68 15.25 -9.61
C ALA A 478 -21.78 14.18 -9.60
N LEU A 479 -22.53 14.04 -8.49
CA LEU A 479 -23.53 12.99 -8.31
C LEU A 479 -24.65 13.02 -9.39
N PRO A 480 -25.26 14.16 -9.76
CA PRO A 480 -26.30 14.19 -10.79
C PRO A 480 -25.81 13.71 -12.16
N GLU A 481 -24.59 14.08 -12.54
CA GLU A 481 -23.97 13.66 -13.80
C GLU A 481 -23.65 12.16 -13.80
N ALA A 482 -23.12 11.64 -12.69
CA ALA A 482 -22.88 10.21 -12.53
C ALA A 482 -24.19 9.39 -12.57
N LEU A 483 -25.27 9.89 -11.97
CA LEU A 483 -26.59 9.23 -12.01
C LEU A 483 -27.21 9.29 -13.42
N ALA A 484 -27.04 10.40 -14.14
CA ALA A 484 -27.49 10.51 -15.53
C ALA A 484 -26.73 9.56 -16.44
N ALA A 485 -25.40 9.47 -16.29
CA ALA A 485 -24.57 8.50 -16.99
C ALA A 485 -25.02 7.07 -16.67
N LEU A 486 -25.28 6.76 -15.40
CA LEU A 486 -25.72 5.44 -14.96
C LEU A 486 -27.06 5.04 -15.58
N ASP A 487 -28.05 5.94 -15.59
CA ASP A 487 -29.34 5.66 -16.21
C ASP A 487 -29.24 5.51 -17.73
N ALA A 488 -28.43 6.34 -18.39
CA ALA A 488 -28.16 6.20 -19.81
C ALA A 488 -27.47 4.87 -20.15
N ARG A 489 -26.51 4.43 -19.32
CA ARG A 489 -25.86 3.11 -19.47
C ARG A 489 -26.84 1.98 -19.23
N ALA A 490 -27.60 2.05 -18.14
CA ALA A 490 -28.59 1.04 -17.80
C ALA A 490 -29.71 0.93 -18.85
N ALA A 491 -30.01 2.02 -19.57
CA ALA A 491 -30.97 2.02 -20.68
C ALA A 491 -30.41 1.42 -21.98
N ALA A 492 -29.11 1.59 -22.22
CA ALA A 492 -28.44 1.12 -23.44
C ALA A 492 -27.90 -0.32 -23.33
N ASP A 493 -27.69 -0.82 -22.10
CA ASP A 493 -27.16 -2.17 -21.88
C ASP A 493 -28.26 -3.22 -22.11
N ALA A 494 -28.02 -4.11 -23.07
CA ALA A 494 -28.93 -5.22 -23.37
C ALA A 494 -28.69 -6.43 -22.45
N ASP A 495 -27.56 -6.47 -21.73
CA ASP A 495 -27.20 -7.57 -20.84
C ASP A 495 -27.77 -7.36 -19.43
N VAL A 496 -28.86 -8.07 -19.13
CA VAL A 496 -29.51 -8.01 -17.83
C VAL A 496 -28.58 -8.45 -16.69
N ALA A 497 -27.60 -9.33 -16.94
CA ALA A 497 -26.70 -9.81 -15.90
C ALA A 497 -25.85 -8.66 -15.32
N ARG A 498 -25.46 -7.71 -16.17
CA ARG A 498 -24.73 -6.50 -15.75
C ARG A 498 -25.60 -5.60 -14.88
N LEU A 499 -26.85 -5.39 -15.26
CA LEU A 499 -27.81 -4.63 -14.45
C LEU A 499 -28.02 -5.28 -13.08
N MET A 500 -28.21 -6.62 -13.06
CA MET A 500 -28.36 -7.38 -11.82
C MET A 500 -27.12 -7.31 -10.92
N SER A 501 -25.92 -7.21 -11.50
CA SER A 501 -24.68 -7.04 -10.73
C SER A 501 -24.51 -5.63 -10.15
N ALA A 502 -25.05 -4.61 -10.80
CA ALA A 502 -24.94 -3.20 -10.40
C ALA A 502 -26.00 -2.79 -9.35
N LEU A 503 -27.21 -3.36 -9.40
CA LEU A 503 -28.31 -2.98 -8.50
C LEU A 503 -27.98 -3.13 -6.99
N PRO A 504 -27.28 -4.19 -6.51
CA PRO A 504 -26.94 -4.33 -5.09
C PRO A 504 -26.05 -3.21 -4.56
N ALA A 505 -25.12 -2.72 -5.38
CA ALA A 505 -24.29 -1.55 -5.05
C ALA A 505 -25.16 -0.31 -4.84
N LEU A 506 -26.09 -0.04 -5.76
CA LEU A 506 -27.03 1.08 -5.67
C LEU A 506 -27.98 0.97 -4.47
N ALA A 507 -28.50 -0.22 -4.19
CA ALA A 507 -29.35 -0.45 -3.03
C ALA A 507 -28.60 -0.17 -1.72
N ARG A 508 -27.33 -0.61 -1.59
CA ARG A 508 -26.49 -0.24 -0.43
C ARG A 508 -26.23 1.26 -0.35
N ALA A 509 -25.99 1.90 -1.48
CA ALA A 509 -25.83 3.35 -1.61
C ALA A 509 -27.03 4.16 -1.07
N THR A 510 -28.27 3.69 -1.29
CA THR A 510 -29.45 4.34 -0.69
C THR A 510 -29.45 4.31 0.84
N ARG A 511 -28.85 3.29 1.46
CA ARG A 511 -28.69 3.21 2.93
C ARG A 511 -27.59 4.13 3.45
N TYR A 512 -26.51 4.33 2.69
CA TYR A 512 -25.43 5.27 3.04
C TYR A 512 -25.90 6.73 2.99
N GLY A 513 -26.77 7.08 2.04
CA GLY A 513 -27.34 8.43 1.94
C GLY A 513 -28.07 8.89 3.21
N ASN A 514 -28.68 7.96 3.95
CA ASN A 514 -29.34 8.26 5.23
C ASN A 514 -28.35 8.60 6.36
N VAL A 515 -27.15 7.98 6.37
CA VAL A 515 -26.10 8.30 7.37
C VAL A 515 -25.36 9.60 7.01
N ARG A 516 -25.29 9.94 5.72
CA ARG A 516 -24.49 11.05 5.19
C ARG A 516 -25.30 12.30 4.81
N GLY A 517 -26.64 12.23 4.86
CA GLY A 517 -27.54 13.37 4.61
C GLY A 517 -27.74 13.72 3.13
N THR A 518 -27.41 12.82 2.21
CA THR A 518 -27.56 13.03 0.76
C THR A 518 -29.01 12.76 0.31
N ASP A 519 -29.54 13.56 -0.62
CA ASP A 519 -30.86 13.31 -1.20
C ASP A 519 -30.87 11.99 -1.99
N THR A 520 -31.55 10.98 -1.44
CA THR A 520 -31.62 9.62 -2.00
C THR A 520 -32.72 9.46 -3.05
N GLY A 521 -33.54 10.49 -3.31
CA GLY A 521 -34.65 10.42 -4.25
C GLY A 521 -34.20 10.09 -5.67
N ALA A 522 -33.12 10.74 -6.15
CA ALA A 522 -32.57 10.47 -7.48
C ALA A 522 -31.97 9.05 -7.59
N LEU A 523 -31.29 8.57 -6.54
CA LEU A 523 -30.74 7.21 -6.50
C LEU A 523 -31.85 6.15 -6.54
N ARG A 524 -32.89 6.34 -5.74
CA ARG A 524 -34.06 5.46 -5.71
C ARG A 524 -34.71 5.39 -7.08
N ALA A 525 -34.92 6.54 -7.73
CA ALA A 525 -35.51 6.59 -9.06
C ALA A 525 -34.69 5.83 -10.12
N VAL A 526 -33.35 5.88 -10.07
CA VAL A 526 -32.49 5.10 -10.97
C VAL A 526 -32.54 3.60 -10.64
N ALA A 527 -32.50 3.25 -9.35
CA ALA A 527 -32.61 1.86 -8.90
C ALA A 527 -33.95 1.23 -9.31
N ASP A 528 -35.06 1.96 -9.18
CA ASP A 528 -36.39 1.51 -9.59
C ASP A 528 -36.45 1.28 -11.12
N ARG A 529 -35.92 2.21 -11.94
CA ARG A 529 -35.84 2.02 -13.39
C ARG A 529 -34.95 0.84 -13.79
N MET A 530 -33.85 0.63 -13.08
CA MET A 530 -32.97 -0.52 -13.31
C MET A 530 -33.68 -1.84 -12.93
N LEU A 531 -34.40 -1.86 -11.82
CA LEU A 531 -35.22 -3.00 -11.40
C LEU A 531 -36.30 -3.32 -12.44
N ASP A 532 -36.98 -2.31 -13.00
CA ASP A 532 -37.98 -2.52 -14.06
C ASP A 532 -37.38 -3.22 -15.29
N ARG A 533 -36.19 -2.79 -15.70
CA ARG A 533 -35.44 -3.41 -16.81
C ARG A 533 -35.00 -4.83 -16.46
N ILE A 534 -34.55 -5.07 -15.24
CA ILE A 534 -34.19 -6.41 -14.75
C ILE A 534 -35.42 -7.32 -14.78
N CYS A 535 -36.55 -6.90 -14.22
CA CYS A 535 -37.79 -7.68 -14.21
C CYS A 535 -38.29 -8.00 -15.64
N ALA A 536 -38.13 -7.07 -16.58
CA ALA A 536 -38.51 -7.28 -17.98
C ALA A 536 -37.51 -8.17 -18.76
N GLY A 537 -36.22 -8.05 -18.47
CA GLY A 537 -35.13 -8.76 -19.15
C GLY A 537 -34.78 -10.13 -18.56
N LEU A 538 -35.21 -10.42 -17.34
CA LEU A 538 -34.93 -11.70 -16.68
C LEU A 538 -35.54 -12.92 -17.42
N PRO A 539 -36.82 -12.89 -17.89
CA PRO A 539 -37.38 -14.02 -18.63
C PRO A 539 -36.61 -14.42 -19.89
N PRO A 540 -36.21 -13.51 -20.82
CA PRO A 540 -35.40 -13.92 -21.96
C PRO A 540 -33.99 -14.37 -21.56
N ALA A 541 -33.37 -13.79 -20.52
CA ALA A 541 -32.04 -14.19 -20.07
C ALA A 541 -31.99 -15.57 -19.40
N ALA A 542 -33.10 -16.02 -18.80
CA ALA A 542 -33.21 -17.33 -18.19
C ALA A 542 -33.56 -18.45 -19.19
N HIS A 543 -33.70 -18.14 -20.48
CA HIS A 543 -34.12 -19.10 -21.50
C HIS A 543 -32.94 -19.73 -22.24
N GLY A 544 -32.92 -21.07 -22.33
CA GLY A 544 -31.97 -21.80 -23.19
C GLY A 544 -30.50 -21.70 -22.75
N ILE A 545 -30.27 -21.45 -21.46
CA ILE A 545 -28.93 -21.33 -20.88
C ILE A 545 -28.42 -22.67 -20.35
N ASP A 546 -27.09 -22.84 -20.32
CA ASP A 546 -26.42 -24.01 -19.72
C ASP A 546 -26.38 -23.95 -18.18
N ASP A 547 -25.92 -25.04 -17.56
CA ASP A 547 -25.87 -25.19 -16.10
C ASP A 547 -24.96 -24.15 -15.42
N ASP A 548 -23.83 -23.79 -16.05
CA ASP A 548 -22.89 -22.80 -15.51
C ASP A 548 -23.49 -21.38 -15.56
N ALA A 549 -24.17 -21.04 -16.64
CA ALA A 549 -24.91 -19.79 -16.79
C ALA A 549 -26.11 -19.73 -15.83
N ALA A 550 -26.82 -20.84 -15.61
CA ALA A 550 -27.88 -20.93 -14.62
C ALA A 550 -27.37 -20.69 -13.20
N ALA A 551 -26.21 -21.26 -12.84
CA ALA A 551 -25.57 -21.03 -11.55
C ALA A 551 -25.11 -19.57 -11.36
N ARG A 552 -24.55 -18.94 -12.40
CA ARG A 552 -24.22 -17.50 -12.35
C ARG A 552 -25.47 -16.63 -12.19
N LEU A 553 -26.53 -16.93 -12.94
CA LEU A 553 -27.78 -16.18 -12.88
C LEU A 553 -28.48 -16.35 -11.51
N ALA A 554 -28.40 -17.52 -10.89
CA ALA A 554 -28.95 -17.75 -9.54
C ALA A 554 -28.30 -16.83 -8.50
N LYS A 555 -26.97 -16.67 -8.54
CA LYS A 555 -26.25 -15.72 -7.66
C LYS A 555 -26.66 -14.28 -7.89
N LEU A 556 -26.91 -13.90 -9.15
CA LEU A 556 -27.40 -12.56 -9.49
C LEU A 556 -28.84 -12.35 -8.99
N VAL A 557 -29.70 -13.35 -9.09
CA VAL A 557 -31.07 -13.35 -8.53
C VAL A 557 -31.03 -13.09 -7.03
N ASP A 558 -30.10 -13.75 -6.31
CA ASP A 558 -29.92 -13.53 -4.88
C ASP A 558 -29.48 -12.10 -4.55
N GLY A 559 -28.48 -11.60 -5.28
CA GLY A 559 -28.02 -10.21 -5.12
C GLY A 559 -29.16 -9.21 -5.32
N VAL A 560 -29.99 -9.39 -6.35
CA VAL A 560 -31.17 -8.54 -6.60
C VAL A 560 -32.25 -8.73 -5.53
N HIS A 561 -32.49 -9.95 -5.06
CA HIS A 561 -33.45 -10.21 -3.99
C HIS A 561 -33.07 -9.50 -2.69
N ASP A 562 -31.79 -9.57 -2.30
CA ASP A 562 -31.26 -8.85 -1.15
C ASP A 562 -31.34 -7.33 -1.36
N ALA A 563 -31.01 -6.85 -2.57
CA ALA A 563 -31.09 -5.43 -2.93
C ALA A 563 -32.51 -4.87 -2.82
N THR A 564 -33.51 -5.59 -3.35
CA THR A 564 -34.92 -5.17 -3.29
C THR A 564 -35.44 -5.09 -1.86
N SER A 565 -35.01 -6.02 -1.00
CA SER A 565 -35.32 -5.99 0.44
C SER A 565 -34.74 -4.75 1.15
N LEU A 566 -33.65 -4.17 0.63
CA LEU A 566 -33.09 -2.90 1.14
C LEU A 566 -33.82 -1.66 0.60
N LEU A 567 -34.38 -1.74 -0.62
CA LEU A 567 -35.06 -0.62 -1.27
C LEU A 567 -36.48 -0.37 -0.72
N GLY A 568 -37.14 -1.41 -0.21
CA GLY A 568 -38.44 -1.33 0.47
C GLY A 568 -39.48 -2.32 -0.07
N ASP A 569 -40.71 -2.23 0.44
CA ASP A 569 -41.76 -3.22 0.15
C ASP A 569 -42.23 -3.19 -1.32
N GLU A 570 -42.46 -2.01 -1.91
CA GLU A 570 -42.94 -1.91 -3.31
C GLU A 570 -41.94 -2.50 -4.33
N PRO A 571 -40.63 -2.19 -4.31
CA PRO A 571 -39.64 -2.85 -5.16
C PRO A 571 -39.59 -4.38 -4.95
N LYS A 572 -39.72 -4.82 -3.69
CA LYS A 572 -39.70 -6.25 -3.34
C LYS A 572 -40.91 -6.99 -3.91
N GLU A 573 -42.11 -6.44 -3.80
CA GLU A 573 -43.33 -7.00 -4.38
C GLU A 573 -43.22 -7.12 -5.90
N ARG A 574 -42.71 -6.08 -6.57
CA ARG A 574 -42.49 -6.08 -8.02
C ARG A 574 -41.51 -7.17 -8.47
N TRP A 575 -40.40 -7.32 -7.73
CA TRP A 575 -39.41 -8.37 -7.97
C TRP A 575 -40.01 -9.76 -7.79
N LEU A 576 -40.72 -10.00 -6.69
CA LEU A 576 -41.36 -11.28 -6.42
C LEU A 576 -42.41 -11.65 -7.48
N ALA A 577 -43.18 -10.67 -7.99
CA ALA A 577 -44.12 -10.89 -9.09
C ALA A 577 -43.41 -11.32 -10.39
N ALA A 578 -42.24 -10.75 -10.69
CA ALA A 578 -41.42 -11.18 -11.83
C ALA A 578 -40.89 -12.60 -11.65
N LEU A 579 -40.42 -12.95 -10.45
CA LEU A 579 -39.96 -14.30 -10.12
C LEU A 579 -41.09 -15.33 -10.20
N ALA A 580 -42.29 -15.00 -9.72
CA ALA A 580 -43.46 -15.88 -9.79
C ALA A 580 -43.81 -16.23 -11.24
N ARG A 581 -43.89 -15.21 -12.12
CA ARG A 581 -44.12 -15.40 -13.56
C ARG A 581 -43.02 -16.22 -14.24
N LEU A 582 -41.78 -16.05 -13.82
CA LEU A 582 -40.66 -16.83 -14.36
C LEU A 582 -40.71 -18.29 -13.90
N ALA A 583 -41.07 -18.54 -12.65
CA ALA A 583 -41.16 -19.86 -12.05
C ALA A 583 -42.32 -20.72 -12.60
N GLU A 584 -43.25 -20.13 -13.36
CA GLU A 584 -44.31 -20.85 -14.08
C GLU A 584 -43.86 -21.36 -15.46
N ARG A 585 -42.69 -20.94 -15.96
CA ARG A 585 -42.23 -21.30 -17.31
C ARG A 585 -41.68 -22.74 -17.34
N PRO A 586 -42.15 -23.60 -18.26
CA PRO A 586 -41.71 -25.01 -18.32
C PRO A 586 -40.24 -25.21 -18.71
N SER A 587 -39.60 -24.23 -19.36
CA SER A 587 -38.24 -24.31 -19.90
C SER A 587 -37.17 -23.63 -19.03
N LEU A 588 -37.48 -23.39 -17.76
CA LEU A 588 -36.54 -22.81 -16.82
C LEU A 588 -35.50 -23.86 -16.39
N PRO A 589 -34.19 -23.53 -16.35
CA PRO A 589 -33.17 -24.45 -15.85
C PRO A 589 -33.50 -24.93 -14.43
N PRO A 590 -33.31 -26.23 -14.12
CA PRO A 590 -33.77 -26.80 -12.86
C PRO A 590 -33.21 -26.09 -11.62
N LEU A 591 -31.93 -25.72 -11.64
CA LEU A 591 -31.29 -24.98 -10.53
C LEU A 591 -31.99 -23.65 -10.24
N LEU A 592 -32.27 -22.86 -11.28
CA LEU A 592 -33.02 -21.60 -11.12
C LEU A 592 -34.45 -21.86 -10.65
N ALA A 593 -35.13 -22.88 -11.19
CA ALA A 593 -36.48 -23.22 -10.78
C ALA A 593 -36.57 -23.58 -9.29
N GLY A 594 -35.59 -24.32 -8.78
CA GLY A 594 -35.45 -24.62 -7.36
C GLY A 594 -35.24 -23.35 -6.54
N ARG A 595 -34.29 -22.51 -6.96
CA ARG A 595 -33.96 -21.26 -6.25
C ARG A 595 -35.11 -20.26 -6.20
N LEU A 596 -35.82 -20.07 -7.30
CA LEU A 596 -37.00 -19.19 -7.34
C LEU A 596 -38.12 -19.72 -6.46
N THR A 597 -38.34 -21.04 -6.47
CA THR A 597 -39.34 -21.69 -5.60
C THR A 597 -39.02 -21.43 -4.12
N ARG A 598 -37.74 -21.50 -3.74
CA ARG A 598 -37.27 -21.18 -2.39
C ARG A 598 -37.56 -19.73 -2.00
N ILE A 599 -37.18 -18.76 -2.85
CA ILE A 599 -37.39 -17.33 -2.61
C ILE A 599 -38.89 -17.00 -2.46
N LEU A 600 -39.73 -17.56 -3.34
CA LEU A 600 -41.18 -17.32 -3.31
C LEU A 600 -41.85 -17.93 -2.07
N HIS A 601 -41.37 -19.09 -1.62
CA HIS A 601 -41.82 -19.71 -0.38
C HIS A 601 -41.44 -18.88 0.86
N ASP A 602 -40.18 -18.41 0.94
CA ASP A 602 -39.73 -17.54 2.03
C ASP A 602 -40.50 -16.21 2.08
N ALA A 603 -40.98 -15.74 0.93
CA ALA A 603 -41.86 -14.58 0.83
C ALA A 603 -43.34 -14.88 1.14
N GLY A 604 -43.71 -16.13 1.41
CA GLY A 604 -45.08 -16.56 1.70
C GLY A 604 -46.01 -16.60 0.48
N LEU A 605 -45.47 -16.58 -0.74
CA LEU A 605 -46.24 -16.62 -1.99
C LEU A 605 -46.54 -18.04 -2.50
N LEU A 606 -45.81 -19.03 -1.97
CA LEU A 606 -46.06 -20.45 -2.23
C LEU A 606 -46.29 -21.16 -0.89
N ASP A 607 -47.41 -21.86 -0.79
CA ASP A 607 -47.74 -22.64 0.40
C ASP A 607 -47.07 -24.03 0.38
N ALA A 608 -47.23 -24.81 1.45
CA ALA A 608 -46.62 -26.13 1.54
C ALA A 608 -47.08 -27.10 0.42
N LEU A 609 -48.32 -26.96 -0.07
CA LEU A 609 -48.87 -27.81 -1.12
C LEU A 609 -48.26 -27.47 -2.48
N ASP A 610 -48.04 -26.18 -2.78
CA ASP A 610 -47.33 -25.73 -3.96
C ASP A 610 -45.91 -26.27 -4.01
N ILE A 611 -45.23 -26.28 -2.86
CA ILE A 611 -43.87 -26.82 -2.73
C ILE A 611 -43.85 -28.33 -2.93
N GLU A 612 -44.78 -29.06 -2.33
CA GLU A 612 -44.94 -30.50 -2.53
C GLU A 612 -45.18 -30.84 -4.02
N LEU A 613 -46.05 -30.09 -4.69
CA LEU A 613 -46.33 -30.29 -6.12
C LEU A 613 -45.11 -29.98 -7.01
N ARG A 614 -44.38 -28.90 -6.73
CA ARG A 614 -43.22 -28.48 -7.53
C ARG A 614 -42.01 -29.39 -7.32
N LEU A 615 -41.72 -29.75 -6.06
CA LEU A 615 -40.71 -30.77 -5.74
C LEU A 615 -41.11 -32.11 -6.35
N GLY A 616 -42.34 -32.58 -6.14
CA GLY A 616 -42.81 -33.84 -6.70
C GLY A 616 -42.69 -33.93 -8.24
N ARG A 617 -42.95 -32.82 -8.95
CA ARG A 617 -42.76 -32.72 -10.42
C ARG A 617 -41.30 -32.76 -10.83
N ALA A 618 -40.43 -32.00 -10.17
CA ALA A 618 -38.99 -32.00 -10.44
C ALA A 618 -38.33 -33.37 -10.16
N LEU A 619 -39.05 -34.22 -9.42
CA LEU A 619 -38.57 -35.46 -8.86
C LEU A 619 -39.38 -36.69 -9.32
N THR A 620 -40.21 -36.53 -10.36
CA THR A 620 -41.07 -37.59 -10.91
C THR A 620 -40.24 -38.64 -11.66
N PRO A 621 -40.60 -39.95 -11.57
CA PRO A 621 -40.00 -41.00 -12.41
C PRO A 621 -40.17 -40.66 -13.90
N GLY A 622 -39.07 -40.27 -14.56
CA GLY A 622 -39.07 -39.77 -15.94
C GLY A 622 -38.33 -38.44 -16.14
N VAL A 623 -38.01 -37.72 -15.06
CA VAL A 623 -37.07 -36.59 -15.09
C VAL A 623 -35.63 -37.11 -15.06
N VAL A 624 -34.74 -36.51 -15.85
CA VAL A 624 -33.32 -36.88 -15.85
C VAL A 624 -32.75 -36.65 -14.43
N PRO A 625 -32.06 -37.64 -13.82
CA PRO A 625 -31.61 -37.57 -12.43
C PRO A 625 -30.78 -36.31 -12.07
N SER A 626 -29.95 -35.83 -13.00
CA SER A 626 -29.17 -34.59 -12.84
C SER A 626 -30.03 -33.33 -12.76
N ALA A 627 -31.16 -33.28 -13.48
CA ALA A 627 -32.08 -32.14 -13.46
C ALA A 627 -32.83 -32.06 -12.12
N GLY A 628 -33.29 -33.20 -11.59
CA GLY A 628 -33.90 -33.26 -10.25
C GLY A 628 -32.93 -32.83 -9.15
N ALA A 629 -31.67 -33.29 -9.23
CA ALA A 629 -30.63 -32.90 -8.28
C ALA A 629 -30.28 -31.40 -8.35
N ALA A 630 -30.18 -30.83 -9.55
CA ALA A 630 -29.94 -29.39 -9.73
C ALA A 630 -31.09 -28.54 -9.16
N TYR A 631 -32.35 -28.98 -9.31
CA TYR A 631 -33.49 -28.32 -8.67
C TYR A 631 -33.39 -28.32 -7.14
N VAL A 632 -33.08 -29.47 -6.56
CA VAL A 632 -32.88 -29.64 -5.12
C VAL A 632 -31.72 -28.76 -4.62
N GLU A 633 -30.62 -28.70 -5.37
CA GLU A 633 -29.49 -27.82 -5.09
C GLU A 633 -29.89 -26.35 -5.02
N GLY A 634 -30.58 -25.83 -6.05
CA GLY A 634 -31.04 -24.44 -6.05
C GLY A 634 -32.04 -24.13 -4.94
N PHE A 635 -32.90 -25.10 -4.59
CA PHE A 635 -33.88 -24.94 -3.51
C PHE A 635 -33.23 -24.85 -2.12
N PHE A 636 -32.16 -25.62 -1.88
CA PHE A 636 -31.44 -25.63 -0.59
C PHE A 636 -30.25 -24.67 -0.50
N ASP A 637 -29.95 -23.96 -1.59
CA ASP A 637 -28.91 -22.94 -1.57
C ASP A 637 -29.25 -21.85 -0.53
N GLY A 638 -28.28 -21.43 0.28
CA GLY A 638 -28.49 -20.45 1.36
C GLY A 638 -28.86 -21.01 2.75
N GLY A 639 -28.92 -22.34 2.95
CA GLY A 639 -28.81 -22.96 4.28
C GLY A 639 -29.91 -23.97 4.66
N ALA A 640 -29.58 -24.84 5.61
CA ALA A 640 -30.37 -26.03 5.96
C ALA A 640 -31.41 -25.80 7.08
N LEU A 641 -31.40 -24.61 7.68
CA LEU A 641 -32.22 -24.26 8.84
C LEU A 641 -33.72 -24.47 8.60
N LEU A 642 -34.22 -24.32 7.37
CA LEU A 642 -35.65 -24.55 7.11
C LEU A 642 -36.03 -26.02 7.29
N LEU A 643 -35.19 -26.98 6.90
CA LEU A 643 -35.41 -28.42 7.15
C LEU A 643 -35.41 -28.76 8.64
N VAL A 644 -34.68 -27.95 9.41
CA VAL A 644 -34.71 -28.05 10.86
C VAL A 644 -36.02 -27.52 11.42
N HIS A 645 -36.71 -26.55 10.81
CA HIS A 645 -37.87 -25.89 11.42
C HIS A 645 -39.23 -26.25 10.80
N ASP A 646 -39.26 -26.68 9.53
CA ASP A 646 -40.46 -27.06 8.78
C ASP A 646 -40.52 -28.59 8.62
N GLU A 647 -41.34 -29.22 9.47
CA GLU A 647 -41.55 -30.67 9.45
C GLU A 647 -42.32 -31.13 8.20
N GLY A 648 -43.19 -30.27 7.63
CA GLY A 648 -43.94 -30.58 6.41
C GLY A 648 -43.01 -30.72 5.22
N LEU A 649 -42.13 -29.73 5.02
CA LEU A 649 -41.10 -29.77 3.99
C LEU A 649 -40.15 -30.98 4.18
N LEU A 650 -39.74 -31.26 5.42
CA LEU A 650 -38.88 -32.39 5.72
C LEU A 650 -39.53 -33.74 5.31
N ARG A 651 -40.84 -33.91 5.55
CA ARG A 651 -41.58 -35.11 5.10
C ARG A 651 -41.64 -35.25 3.59
N VAL A 652 -41.84 -34.15 2.86
CA VAL A 652 -41.86 -34.17 1.39
C VAL A 652 -40.53 -34.67 0.83
N ILE A 653 -39.41 -34.23 1.41
CA ILE A 653 -38.06 -34.64 0.97
C ILE A 653 -37.75 -36.07 1.40
N ASP A 654 -38.13 -36.47 2.60
CA ASP A 654 -37.96 -37.85 3.10
C ASP A 654 -38.72 -38.86 2.22
N ALA A 655 -40.01 -38.59 1.96
CA ALA A 655 -40.84 -39.41 1.10
C ALA A 655 -40.29 -39.50 -0.33
N TRP A 656 -39.71 -38.41 -0.84
CA TRP A 656 -39.03 -38.42 -2.13
C TRP A 656 -37.76 -39.26 -2.11
N LEU A 657 -36.83 -39.03 -1.17
CA LEU A 657 -35.58 -39.79 -1.08
C LEU A 657 -35.86 -41.29 -0.98
N ALA A 658 -36.92 -41.67 -0.26
CA ALA A 658 -37.37 -43.05 -0.12
C ALA A 658 -38.02 -43.63 -1.38
N ALA A 659 -38.49 -42.80 -2.31
CA ALA A 659 -39.14 -43.20 -3.55
C ALA A 659 -38.18 -43.34 -4.75
N ILE A 660 -36.90 -42.95 -4.59
CA ILE A 660 -35.88 -43.08 -5.65
C ILE A 660 -35.47 -44.57 -5.77
N PRO A 661 -35.58 -45.19 -6.96
CA PRO A 661 -35.08 -46.56 -7.18
C PRO A 661 -33.57 -46.68 -6.94
N ASP A 662 -33.10 -47.84 -6.45
CA ASP A 662 -31.70 -48.08 -6.05
C ASP A 662 -30.66 -47.76 -7.15
N ASP A 663 -30.99 -48.07 -8.41
CA ASP A 663 -30.16 -47.81 -9.58
C ASP A 663 -30.03 -46.31 -9.86
N VAL A 664 -31.13 -45.57 -9.77
CA VAL A 664 -31.16 -44.10 -9.93
C VAL A 664 -30.53 -43.39 -8.73
N PHE A 665 -30.71 -43.93 -7.51
CA PHE A 665 -30.15 -43.35 -6.29
C PHE A 665 -28.63 -43.25 -6.36
N THR A 666 -27.98 -44.29 -6.89
CA THR A 666 -26.53 -44.34 -7.05
C THR A 666 -26.02 -43.25 -8.01
N GLU A 667 -26.78 -42.91 -9.05
CA GLU A 667 -26.43 -41.86 -10.02
C GLU A 667 -26.58 -40.45 -9.45
N VAL A 668 -27.59 -40.20 -8.61
CA VAL A 668 -27.82 -38.87 -7.98
C VAL A 668 -27.02 -38.64 -6.70
N LEU A 669 -26.53 -39.71 -6.06
CA LEU A 669 -25.86 -39.65 -4.76
C LEU A 669 -24.70 -38.65 -4.69
N PRO A 670 -23.79 -38.52 -5.68
CA PRO A 670 -22.73 -37.51 -5.64
C PRO A 670 -23.26 -36.08 -5.59
N LEU A 671 -24.35 -35.80 -6.31
CA LEU A 671 -24.98 -34.49 -6.37
C LEU A 671 -25.72 -34.19 -5.06
N LEU A 672 -26.48 -35.15 -4.52
CA LEU A 672 -27.10 -35.01 -3.20
C LEU A 672 -26.06 -34.81 -2.10
N ARG A 673 -24.94 -35.53 -2.17
CA ARG A 673 -23.82 -35.34 -1.25
C ARG A 673 -23.18 -33.96 -1.38
N ARG A 674 -23.14 -33.36 -2.57
CA ARG A 674 -22.71 -31.97 -2.76
C ARG A 674 -23.67 -31.01 -2.06
N THR A 675 -24.97 -31.14 -2.30
CA THR A 675 -26.01 -30.27 -1.74
C THR A 675 -26.10 -30.37 -0.21
N PHE A 676 -26.32 -31.56 0.34
CA PHE A 676 -26.42 -31.78 1.78
C PHE A 676 -25.05 -31.68 2.47
N GLY A 677 -23.96 -31.88 1.73
CA GLY A 677 -22.58 -31.76 2.22
C GLY A 677 -22.18 -30.33 2.56
N ALA A 678 -22.78 -29.32 1.93
CA ALA A 678 -22.55 -27.91 2.21
C ALA A 678 -23.09 -27.47 3.58
N PHE A 679 -24.00 -28.24 4.19
CA PHE A 679 -24.57 -27.93 5.51
C PHE A 679 -23.53 -28.09 6.62
N SER A 680 -23.63 -27.25 7.66
CA SER A 680 -22.74 -27.34 8.82
C SER A 680 -22.97 -28.64 9.62
N GLY A 681 -21.96 -29.06 10.39
CA GLY A 681 -22.05 -30.25 11.25
C GLY A 681 -23.26 -30.24 12.21
N PRO A 682 -23.56 -29.12 12.90
CA PRO A 682 -24.75 -28.99 13.73
C PRO A 682 -26.07 -29.12 12.96
N GLU A 683 -26.19 -28.49 11.79
CA GLU A 683 -27.40 -28.55 10.96
C GLU A 683 -27.67 -29.98 10.48
N LYS A 684 -26.66 -30.69 9.98
CA LYS A 684 -26.79 -32.10 9.57
C LYS A 684 -27.30 -32.99 10.70
N ARG A 685 -26.78 -32.78 11.92
CA ARG A 685 -27.21 -33.54 13.12
C ARG A 685 -28.67 -33.25 13.46
N ALA A 686 -29.08 -31.98 13.45
CA ALA A 686 -30.46 -31.59 13.76
C ALA A 686 -31.46 -32.14 12.73
N ILE A 687 -31.14 -32.05 11.43
CA ILE A 687 -31.96 -32.61 10.35
C ILE A 687 -32.06 -34.12 10.48
N GLY A 688 -30.94 -34.81 10.71
CA GLY A 688 -30.92 -36.27 10.89
C GLY A 688 -31.77 -36.73 12.08
N GLN A 689 -31.73 -36.01 13.20
CA GLN A 689 -32.57 -36.29 14.37
C GLN A 689 -34.07 -36.11 14.08
N ARG A 690 -34.45 -35.05 13.36
CA ARG A 690 -35.85 -34.82 12.98
C ARG A 690 -36.33 -35.83 11.94
N ALA A 691 -35.51 -36.17 10.96
CA ALA A 691 -35.82 -37.19 9.95
C ALA A 691 -35.99 -38.59 10.57
N ALA A 692 -35.17 -38.95 11.56
CA ALA A 692 -35.36 -40.18 12.34
C ALA A 692 -36.70 -40.20 13.11
N GLY A 693 -37.22 -39.03 13.48
CA GLY A 693 -38.56 -38.88 14.07
C GLY A 693 -39.71 -39.09 13.08
N LEU A 694 -39.50 -38.87 11.78
CA LEU A 694 -40.54 -38.99 10.74
C LEU A 694 -40.86 -40.44 10.38
N THR A 695 -39.84 -41.32 10.37
CA THR A 695 -39.97 -42.73 10.00
C THR A 695 -40.48 -43.63 11.14
N GLY A 696 -40.77 -43.05 12.32
CA GLY A 696 -41.18 -43.79 13.52
C GLY A 696 -40.08 -44.68 14.11
N ALA A 697 -38.87 -44.67 13.52
CA ALA A 697 -37.72 -45.42 13.99
C ALA A 697 -36.92 -44.57 14.99
N ALA A 698 -37.47 -44.39 16.20
CA ALA A 698 -36.68 -43.99 17.35
C ALA A 698 -35.71 -45.13 17.72
N ARG A 699 -34.63 -45.27 16.96
CA ARG A 699 -33.43 -45.97 17.41
C ARG A 699 -32.27 -45.01 17.24
N VAL A 700 -32.08 -44.18 18.27
CA VAL A 700 -30.78 -43.59 18.56
C VAL A 700 -29.84 -44.76 18.75
N VAL A 701 -29.09 -45.13 17.72
CA VAL A 701 -27.87 -45.90 17.93
C VAL A 701 -26.90 -44.89 18.55
N PRO A 702 -26.49 -45.06 19.81
CA PRO A 702 -25.37 -44.29 20.31
C PRO A 702 -24.19 -44.69 19.43
N VAL A 703 -23.62 -43.74 18.70
CA VAL A 703 -22.26 -43.91 18.22
C VAL A 703 -21.42 -43.89 19.49
N ALA A 704 -21.19 -45.08 20.04
CA ALA A 704 -20.05 -45.26 20.91
C ALA A 704 -18.84 -44.94 20.04
N ASP A 705 -18.06 -43.94 20.45
CA ASP A 705 -16.70 -43.73 19.96
C ASP A 705 -15.84 -44.93 20.42
N GLU A 706 -16.11 -46.12 19.89
CA GLU A 706 -15.16 -47.23 19.97
C GLU A 706 -14.13 -46.97 18.89
N LEU A 707 -13.01 -46.37 19.32
CA LEU A 707 -11.77 -46.34 18.56
C LEU A 707 -11.45 -47.76 18.10
N ASP A 708 -11.38 -47.94 16.78
CA ASP A 708 -10.89 -49.16 16.15
C ASP A 708 -9.37 -49.21 16.39
N GLU A 709 -8.98 -49.87 17.49
CA GLU A 709 -7.59 -49.98 17.95
C GLU A 709 -6.70 -50.61 16.87
N ASP A 710 -7.21 -51.60 16.12
CA ASP A 710 -6.49 -52.25 15.02
C ASP A 710 -6.19 -51.29 13.87
N ARG A 711 -7.10 -50.34 13.58
CA ARG A 711 -6.85 -49.27 12.60
C ARG A 711 -5.94 -48.20 13.14
N ALA A 712 -6.07 -47.83 14.42
CA ALA A 712 -5.21 -46.83 15.04
C ALA A 712 -3.75 -47.30 15.07
N GLU A 713 -3.50 -48.56 15.45
CA GLU A 713 -2.17 -49.18 15.47
C GLU A 713 -1.47 -49.14 14.10
N ARG A 714 -2.21 -49.27 13.00
CA ARG A 714 -1.61 -49.24 11.65
C ARG A 714 -1.08 -47.88 11.25
N VAL A 715 -1.57 -46.79 11.85
CA VAL A 715 -1.20 -45.41 11.50
C VAL A 715 -0.11 -44.86 12.43
N LEU A 716 0.00 -45.40 13.65
CA LEU A 716 0.98 -44.96 14.66
C LEU A 716 2.44 -44.95 14.18
N PRO A 717 2.96 -45.95 13.44
CA PRO A 717 4.34 -45.94 12.96
C PRO A 717 4.62 -44.79 11.98
N VAL A 718 3.65 -44.46 11.13
CA VAL A 718 3.76 -43.35 10.17
C VAL A 718 3.70 -42.02 10.90
N LEU A 719 2.81 -41.90 11.89
CA LEU A 719 2.70 -40.71 12.72
C LEU A 719 3.97 -40.47 13.54
N ALA A 720 4.54 -41.51 14.13
CA ALA A 720 5.81 -41.46 14.87
C ALA A 720 6.96 -41.00 13.97
N THR A 721 6.99 -41.48 12.72
CA THR A 721 7.96 -41.05 11.71
C THR A 721 7.79 -39.58 11.35
N LEU A 722 6.55 -39.12 11.14
CA LEU A 722 6.25 -37.72 10.81
C LEU A 722 6.52 -36.74 11.96
N LEU A 723 6.33 -37.21 13.20
CA LEU A 723 6.55 -36.41 14.41
C LEU A 723 7.98 -36.52 14.95
N GLY A 724 8.86 -37.26 14.29
CA GLY A 724 10.27 -37.41 14.68
C GLY A 724 10.47 -38.14 16.01
N VAL A 725 9.47 -38.90 16.47
CA VAL A 725 9.55 -39.69 17.70
C VAL A 725 10.01 -41.08 17.28
N GLY A 726 11.29 -41.38 17.50
CA GLY A 726 11.87 -42.70 17.21
C GLY A 726 11.15 -43.80 17.99
N ALA A 727 10.99 -44.96 17.32
CA ALA A 727 10.23 -46.12 17.78
C ALA A 727 10.57 -46.63 19.18
#